data_AF-A0A8I2K2I7-F1
#
_entry.id   AF-A0A8I2K2I7-F1
#
_cell.length_a   1.000
_cell.length_b   1.000
_cell.length_c   1.000
_cell.angle_alpha   90.00
_cell.angle_beta   90.00
_cell.angle_gamma   90.00
#
_symmetry.space_group_name_H-M   'P 1'
#
loop_
_entity.id
_entity.type
_entity.pdbx_description
1 polymer ?
#
loop_
_entity_poly.entity_id
_entity_poly.type
_entity_poly.pdbx_seq_one_letter_code
_entity_poly.pdbx_strand_id
1 'polypeptide(L)'
;MIVEIPPPGNRGNVTIHELFEAQVKKTPRNTAAVDVDGGKLSYEKLNEKANQLAWLLRSRGIRPGTVVGVLLKPSIEMLAVLLGIWKSGAACLPINPGISNSRLAAVLEEARVFLVVADSGLIMKKSFTAVQRLRLVDVDSAGLCITAPRPAIKDFDSMPMPDRTLVDYDKYAQHIGLALVKNSITMQATRGCPYKCAYCHKIWPKTHTARTAENIFSEVKHYYDLGIRRFSFIDDIFNLKIENSRRFFELVIKHGLNRDIHLLFPSGLRADLLSKDYIDLMVEAGTIHVGLAVETASPRLQKLIQKNMDIEKLREMAGYFCSTYPHVLLDLFSMLGLPSETEEEAYMTLDFIKNIKWAHFVFISLLKVFPNTDMEKIALEHGFSYDDILGSENLRFYQVSSGGQFDESFTFKYQANFLNHYFLKKERLLHGLPFQMRVLTEDEIIKKYDSFLPADIKTFDDLLHLGGITREELGTGGFLEEEKVRVPRLNQKIRNSFPIHHPDEDALRLLLLDVSMNFTDKEYHLYDLVEAPLGLMYLLTYIHNTYGSRVNGKIAKSKIDFDSYDELKLLLDDFKPHVIGIRSLSTYRDFFHGTVSAIRQFGITVPIVAGGPYATSTYKLLLQDPNIDLVVMGEGEITFGEVIGKMLENHYLLPGLEVLREIKGIVFRSHPPASTGSNVREVILWDQFSRQLSLQPTGNPPPLHSPIDLACVNVVQVDEGDRTWMQGIMMEHQTLLDYIARGYSWTDGKELDRIAVSFHRETKQGDWEAQEAFWKRELSGKIPVLNLTADFEPPARENRDGGKINFEIGPKETTALKQVARTWGTDLDILLLAVYNVLLFKLTRQEDIIVGCPSLDFHSN
;
A
#
# COMPACT_ATOMS: atom_id res chain seq x y z
N MET A 1 13.54 -24.48 -22.34
CA MET A 1 14.96 -24.84 -22.21
C MET A 1 15.11 -26.30 -22.60
N ILE A 2 15.94 -26.64 -23.59
CA ILE A 2 16.14 -28.03 -24.00
C ILE A 2 17.42 -28.53 -23.32
N VAL A 3 17.29 -29.42 -22.34
CA VAL A 3 18.43 -30.12 -21.74
C VAL A 3 18.19 -31.60 -22.00
N GLU A 4 19.15 -32.30 -22.61
CA GLU A 4 19.06 -33.76 -22.79
C GLU A 4 19.07 -34.42 -21.41
N ILE A 5 17.93 -34.95 -20.97
CA ILE A 5 17.85 -35.71 -19.72
C ILE A 5 18.22 -37.17 -20.01
N PRO A 6 19.22 -37.75 -19.33
CA PRO A 6 19.59 -39.14 -19.53
C PRO A 6 18.43 -40.10 -19.21
N PRO A 7 18.34 -41.26 -19.87
CA PRO A 7 17.29 -42.25 -19.58
C PRO A 7 17.40 -42.78 -18.13
N PRO A 8 16.30 -43.22 -17.49
CA PRO A 8 16.20 -43.49 -16.05
C PRO A 8 17.30 -44.40 -15.47
N GLY A 9 17.80 -45.37 -16.24
CA GLY A 9 18.84 -46.31 -15.80
C GLY A 9 20.29 -45.84 -15.97
N ASN A 10 20.52 -44.64 -16.54
CA ASN A 10 21.86 -44.10 -16.81
C ASN A 10 22.05 -42.68 -16.24
N ARG A 11 21.15 -42.26 -15.35
CA ARG A 11 21.25 -41.02 -14.58
C ARG A 11 22.23 -41.27 -13.44
N GLY A 12 23.51 -41.02 -13.68
CA GLY A 12 24.48 -40.93 -12.59
C GLY A 12 24.02 -39.91 -11.55
N ASN A 13 24.76 -39.80 -10.44
CA ASN A 13 24.51 -38.77 -9.43
C ASN A 13 24.69 -37.35 -10.02
N VAL A 14 23.71 -36.82 -10.77
CA VAL A 14 23.78 -35.51 -11.42
C VAL A 14 22.56 -34.66 -11.08
N THR A 15 22.82 -33.38 -10.84
CA THR A 15 21.82 -32.37 -10.50
C THR A 15 21.32 -31.64 -11.77
N ILE A 16 20.22 -30.90 -11.63
CA ILE A 16 19.60 -30.16 -12.76
C ILE A 16 20.56 -29.13 -13.35
N HIS A 17 21.28 -28.41 -12.48
CA HIS A 17 22.21 -27.36 -12.91
C HIS A 17 23.47 -27.95 -13.58
N GLU A 18 23.93 -29.13 -13.18
CA GLU A 18 25.04 -29.83 -13.86
C GLU A 18 24.67 -30.30 -15.27
N LEU A 19 23.44 -30.80 -15.47
CA LEU A 19 22.94 -31.12 -16.82
C LEU A 19 22.84 -29.87 -17.69
N PHE A 20 22.39 -28.75 -17.12
CA PHE A 20 22.40 -27.47 -17.82
C PHE A 20 23.83 -27.02 -18.18
N GLU A 21 24.78 -27.12 -17.25
CA GLU A 21 26.20 -26.80 -17.52
C GLU A 21 26.83 -27.69 -18.60
N ALA A 22 26.49 -28.98 -18.63
CA ALA A 22 26.90 -29.87 -19.70
C ALA A 22 26.34 -29.42 -21.06
N GLN A 23 25.09 -28.97 -21.11
CA GLN A 23 24.50 -28.40 -22.31
C GLN A 23 25.16 -27.08 -22.72
N VAL A 24 25.51 -26.22 -21.76
CA VAL A 24 26.23 -24.96 -22.01
C VAL A 24 27.58 -25.25 -22.69
N LYS A 25 28.30 -26.29 -22.25
CA LYS A 25 29.57 -26.71 -22.88
C LYS A 25 29.38 -27.24 -24.31
N LYS A 26 28.28 -27.96 -24.58
CA LYS A 26 27.97 -28.50 -25.91
C LYS A 26 27.60 -27.40 -26.92
N THR A 27 26.72 -26.48 -26.52
CA THR A 27 26.13 -25.49 -27.44
C THR A 27 26.04 -24.09 -26.82
N PRO A 28 27.17 -23.43 -26.50
CA PRO A 28 27.19 -22.20 -25.70
C PRO A 28 26.44 -21.03 -26.35
N ARG A 29 26.55 -20.89 -27.68
CA ARG A 29 25.97 -19.78 -28.45
C ARG A 29 24.52 -20.01 -28.87
N ASN A 30 23.97 -21.22 -28.70
CA ASN A 30 22.58 -21.50 -29.07
C ASN A 30 21.63 -20.79 -28.12
N THR A 31 20.45 -20.42 -28.62
CA THR A 31 19.38 -19.85 -27.79
C THR A 31 18.88 -20.88 -26.78
N ALA A 32 18.94 -20.53 -25.49
CA ALA A 32 18.47 -21.37 -24.38
C ALA A 32 17.02 -21.03 -23.98
N ALA A 33 16.67 -19.74 -24.04
CA ALA A 33 15.37 -19.22 -23.66
C ALA A 33 14.97 -18.03 -24.54
N VAL A 34 13.66 -17.91 -24.76
CA VAL A 34 13.02 -16.83 -25.52
C VAL A 34 11.90 -16.27 -24.66
N ASP A 35 11.80 -14.95 -24.59
CA ASP A 35 10.76 -14.23 -23.85
C ASP A 35 9.54 -14.02 -24.74
N VAL A 36 8.40 -13.70 -24.13
CA VAL A 36 7.15 -13.43 -24.85
C VAL A 36 7.32 -12.25 -25.81
N ASP A 37 8.12 -11.25 -25.43
CA ASP A 37 8.42 -10.06 -26.25
C ASP A 37 9.55 -10.28 -27.28
N GLY A 38 9.99 -11.54 -27.46
CA GLY A 38 11.01 -11.91 -28.46
C GLY A 38 12.46 -11.74 -28.00
N GLY A 39 12.69 -11.34 -26.74
CA GLY A 39 14.02 -11.35 -26.12
C GLY A 39 14.63 -12.76 -26.13
N LYS A 40 15.95 -12.89 -26.29
CA LYS A 40 16.63 -14.20 -26.36
C LYS A 40 17.89 -14.19 -25.52
N LEU A 41 18.13 -15.26 -24.76
CA LEU A 41 19.43 -15.52 -24.13
C LEU A 41 20.04 -16.81 -24.66
N SER A 42 21.36 -16.77 -24.90
CA SER A 42 22.14 -17.97 -25.18
C SER A 42 22.37 -18.81 -23.92
N TYR A 43 22.73 -20.08 -24.08
CA TYR A 43 23.11 -20.94 -22.95
C TYR A 43 24.24 -20.31 -22.12
N GLU A 44 25.28 -19.78 -22.79
CA GLU A 44 26.41 -19.13 -22.12
C GLU A 44 25.96 -17.92 -21.28
N LYS A 45 25.17 -17.01 -21.84
CA LYS A 45 24.73 -15.79 -21.15
C LYS A 45 23.78 -16.10 -19.99
N LEU A 46 22.89 -17.07 -20.16
CA LEU A 46 22.01 -17.53 -19.08
C LEU A 46 22.83 -18.16 -17.94
N ASN A 47 23.85 -18.95 -18.26
CA ASN A 47 24.74 -19.56 -17.28
C ASN A 47 25.58 -18.52 -16.52
N GLU A 48 26.13 -17.52 -17.21
CA GLU A 48 26.87 -16.42 -16.58
C GLU A 48 26.02 -15.69 -15.54
N LYS A 49 24.78 -15.29 -15.90
CA LYS A 49 23.84 -14.64 -14.96
C LYS A 49 23.53 -15.53 -13.75
N ALA A 50 23.25 -16.82 -13.99
CA ALA A 50 22.98 -17.77 -12.93
C ALA A 50 24.18 -17.96 -11.98
N ASN A 51 25.40 -18.00 -12.53
CA ASN A 51 26.63 -18.10 -11.75
C ASN A 51 26.86 -16.88 -10.86
N GLN A 52 26.67 -15.69 -11.42
CA GLN A 52 26.81 -14.43 -10.69
C GLN A 52 25.84 -14.36 -9.50
N LEU A 53 24.58 -14.76 -9.73
CA LEU A 53 23.60 -14.86 -8.65
C LEU A 53 24.02 -15.91 -7.61
N ALA A 54 24.51 -17.08 -8.04
CA ALA A 54 24.91 -18.14 -7.13
C ALA A 54 26.05 -17.70 -6.19
N TRP A 55 27.06 -17.00 -6.71
CA TRP A 55 28.15 -16.43 -5.91
C TRP A 55 27.65 -15.43 -4.88
N LEU A 56 26.76 -14.55 -5.30
CA LEU A 56 26.16 -13.57 -4.40
C LEU A 56 25.34 -14.26 -3.30
N LEU A 57 24.45 -15.18 -3.65
CA LEU A 57 23.62 -15.89 -2.68
C LEU A 57 24.50 -16.56 -1.62
N ARG A 58 25.60 -17.22 -2.05
CA ARG A 58 26.59 -17.79 -1.13
C ARG A 58 27.24 -16.74 -0.23
N SER A 59 27.57 -15.55 -0.77
CA SER A 59 28.11 -14.44 0.03
C SER A 59 27.12 -13.91 1.07
N ARG A 60 25.81 -14.10 0.86
CA ARG A 60 24.71 -13.76 1.78
C ARG A 60 24.35 -14.90 2.74
N GLY A 61 25.18 -15.93 2.82
CA GLY A 61 25.03 -17.01 3.80
C GLY A 61 24.13 -18.16 3.34
N ILE A 62 23.72 -18.20 2.07
CA ILE A 62 23.06 -19.37 1.50
C ILE A 62 23.99 -20.58 1.53
N ARG A 63 23.44 -21.71 1.97
CA ARG A 63 24.13 -23.00 2.15
C ARG A 63 23.24 -24.14 1.65
N PRO A 64 23.80 -25.33 1.40
CA PRO A 64 23.01 -26.55 1.21
C PRO A 64 21.89 -26.70 2.25
N GLY A 65 20.68 -27.00 1.78
CA GLY A 65 19.49 -27.15 2.63
C GLY A 65 18.75 -25.86 2.97
N THR A 66 19.17 -24.70 2.47
CA THR A 66 18.40 -23.45 2.60
C THR A 66 17.31 -23.35 1.52
N VAL A 67 16.19 -22.70 1.86
CA VAL A 67 15.07 -22.48 0.92
C VAL A 67 15.01 -20.99 0.55
N VAL A 68 14.94 -20.69 -0.75
CA VAL A 68 14.80 -19.34 -1.30
C VAL A 68 13.44 -19.20 -1.96
N GLY A 69 12.64 -18.25 -1.51
CA GLY A 69 11.34 -17.93 -2.11
C GLY A 69 11.51 -17.13 -3.41
N VAL A 70 10.71 -17.44 -4.43
CA VAL A 70 10.78 -16.79 -5.75
C VAL A 70 9.41 -16.22 -6.09
N LEU A 71 9.28 -14.89 -6.01
CA LEU A 71 8.08 -14.12 -6.37
C LEU A 71 8.36 -13.28 -7.61
N LEU A 72 8.48 -13.94 -8.76
CA LEU A 72 8.79 -13.32 -10.05
C LEU A 72 7.70 -13.63 -11.07
N LYS A 73 7.55 -12.75 -12.06
CA LYS A 73 6.73 -13.08 -13.25
C LYS A 73 7.47 -14.11 -14.11
N PRO A 74 6.75 -15.02 -14.80
CA PRO A 74 7.35 -15.89 -15.80
C PRO A 74 8.15 -15.08 -16.82
N SER A 75 9.46 -15.32 -16.89
CA SER A 75 10.41 -14.55 -17.71
C SER A 75 11.71 -15.32 -17.90
N ILE A 76 12.55 -14.89 -18.84
CA ILE A 76 13.92 -15.43 -18.96
C ILE A 76 14.70 -15.19 -17.66
N GLU A 77 14.49 -14.05 -17.01
CA GLU A 77 15.18 -13.71 -15.76
C GLU A 77 14.83 -14.68 -14.62
N MET A 78 13.57 -15.13 -14.54
CA MET A 78 13.16 -16.17 -13.59
C MET A 78 13.97 -17.47 -13.77
N LEU A 79 14.29 -17.85 -15.02
CA LEU A 79 15.15 -19.02 -15.29
C LEU A 79 16.57 -18.81 -14.74
N ALA A 80 17.14 -17.62 -14.92
CA ALA A 80 18.45 -17.27 -14.38
C ALA A 80 18.45 -17.35 -12.85
N VAL A 81 17.37 -16.87 -12.22
CA VAL A 81 17.18 -16.91 -10.77
C VAL A 81 17.14 -18.34 -10.25
N LEU A 82 16.32 -19.20 -10.84
CA LEU A 82 16.19 -20.60 -10.41
C LEU A 82 17.49 -21.39 -10.59
N LEU A 83 18.15 -21.24 -11.74
CA LEU A 83 19.46 -21.84 -11.98
C LEU A 83 20.50 -21.33 -10.98
N GLY A 84 20.49 -20.04 -10.65
CA GLY A 84 21.41 -19.45 -9.67
C GLY A 84 21.16 -19.94 -8.24
N ILE A 85 19.89 -20.10 -7.84
CA ILE A 85 19.49 -20.70 -6.56
C ILE A 85 20.01 -22.13 -6.49
N TRP A 86 19.76 -22.96 -7.50
CA TRP A 86 20.29 -24.33 -7.53
C TRP A 86 21.81 -24.33 -7.53
N LYS A 87 22.50 -23.51 -8.33
CA LYS A 87 23.98 -23.43 -8.29
C LYS A 87 24.51 -22.96 -6.93
N SER A 88 23.74 -22.20 -6.16
CA SER A 88 24.18 -21.69 -4.86
C SER A 88 24.24 -22.75 -3.77
N GLY A 89 23.45 -23.82 -3.85
CA GLY A 89 23.23 -24.74 -2.72
C GLY A 89 21.77 -24.83 -2.28
N ALA A 90 20.92 -23.91 -2.71
CA ALA A 90 19.58 -23.75 -2.16
C ALA A 90 18.49 -24.46 -2.98
N ALA A 91 17.39 -24.76 -2.30
CA ALA A 91 16.12 -25.12 -2.89
C ALA A 91 15.32 -23.86 -3.23
N CYS A 92 14.57 -23.88 -4.33
CA CYS A 92 13.62 -22.81 -4.64
C CYS A 92 12.21 -23.12 -4.12
N LEU A 93 11.48 -22.10 -3.66
CA LEU A 93 10.04 -22.13 -3.43
C LEU A 93 9.40 -21.13 -4.39
N PRO A 94 8.84 -21.57 -5.52
CA PRO A 94 8.04 -20.70 -6.39
C PRO A 94 6.80 -20.22 -5.65
N ILE A 95 6.54 -18.91 -5.68
CA ILE A 95 5.42 -18.29 -4.98
C ILE A 95 4.43 -17.80 -6.02
N ASN A 96 3.19 -18.31 -5.94
CA ASN A 96 2.11 -17.81 -6.77
C ASN A 96 1.70 -16.38 -6.32
N PRO A 97 1.81 -15.36 -7.18
CA PRO A 97 1.41 -13.99 -6.84
C PRO A 97 -0.10 -13.84 -6.56
N GLY A 98 -0.93 -14.83 -6.86
CA GLY A 98 -2.38 -14.81 -6.61
C GLY A 98 -2.78 -15.06 -5.15
N ILE A 99 -1.91 -15.65 -4.32
CA ILE A 99 -2.26 -16.01 -2.94
C ILE A 99 -2.38 -14.77 -2.02
N SER A 100 -3.20 -14.84 -0.97
CA SER A 100 -3.36 -13.74 -0.01
C SER A 100 -2.07 -13.43 0.77
N ASN A 101 -1.97 -12.23 1.37
CA ASN A 101 -0.80 -11.86 2.18
C ASN A 101 -0.62 -12.76 3.42
N SER A 102 -1.72 -13.12 4.09
CA SER A 102 -1.71 -14.06 5.22
C SER A 102 -1.20 -15.42 4.78
N ARG A 103 -1.68 -15.91 3.63
CA ARG A 103 -1.23 -17.18 3.05
C ARG A 103 0.25 -17.15 2.68
N LEU A 104 0.71 -16.06 2.05
CA LEU A 104 2.11 -15.87 1.70
C LEU A 104 3.01 -15.93 2.95
N ALA A 105 2.65 -15.22 4.01
CA ALA A 105 3.41 -15.23 5.26
C ALA A 105 3.49 -16.64 5.86
N ALA A 106 2.37 -17.37 5.91
CA ALA A 106 2.31 -18.73 6.44
C ALA A 106 3.17 -19.71 5.64
N VAL A 107 3.07 -19.69 4.30
CA VAL A 107 3.87 -20.51 3.39
C VAL A 107 5.37 -20.27 3.59
N LEU A 108 5.78 -19.00 3.68
CA LEU A 108 7.18 -18.65 3.86
C LEU A 108 7.72 -19.10 5.23
N GLU A 109 6.88 -19.06 6.27
CA GLU A 109 7.21 -19.50 7.63
C GLU A 109 7.41 -21.02 7.70
N GLU A 110 6.42 -21.79 7.22
CA GLU A 110 6.46 -23.26 7.27
C GLU A 110 7.59 -23.85 6.43
N ALA A 111 7.83 -23.28 5.24
CA ALA A 111 8.93 -23.68 4.37
C ALA A 111 10.30 -23.16 4.87
N ARG A 112 10.36 -22.46 6.02
CA ARG A 112 11.57 -21.89 6.62
C ARG A 112 12.40 -21.12 5.61
N VAL A 113 11.72 -20.32 4.79
CA VAL A 113 12.38 -19.55 3.72
C VAL A 113 13.39 -18.60 4.33
N PHE A 114 14.62 -18.67 3.85
CA PHE A 114 15.75 -17.88 4.34
C PHE A 114 15.78 -16.47 3.73
N LEU A 115 15.49 -16.38 2.43
CA LEU A 115 15.51 -15.14 1.65
C LEU A 115 14.45 -15.23 0.53
N VAL A 116 13.89 -14.09 0.12
CA VAL A 116 12.98 -14.01 -1.04
C VAL A 116 13.60 -13.17 -2.15
N VAL A 117 13.55 -13.67 -3.38
CA VAL A 117 13.85 -12.91 -4.60
C VAL A 117 12.52 -12.54 -5.25
N ALA A 118 12.26 -11.24 -5.41
CA ALA A 118 10.98 -10.74 -5.90
C ALA A 118 11.12 -9.57 -6.87
N ASP A 119 10.16 -9.42 -7.79
CA ASP A 119 10.03 -8.23 -8.61
C ASP A 119 9.43 -7.10 -7.76
N SER A 120 10.00 -5.90 -7.81
CA SER A 120 9.51 -4.74 -7.05
C SER A 120 8.01 -4.50 -7.25
N GLY A 121 7.54 -4.52 -8.50
CA GLY A 121 6.12 -4.35 -8.81
C GLY A 121 5.21 -5.46 -8.30
N LEU A 122 5.70 -6.69 -8.11
CA LEU A 122 4.91 -7.79 -7.53
C LEU A 122 4.89 -7.72 -6.01
N ILE A 123 6.05 -7.49 -5.39
CA ILE A 123 6.15 -7.46 -3.93
C ILE A 123 5.46 -6.23 -3.33
N MET A 124 5.41 -5.09 -4.05
CA MET A 124 4.64 -3.91 -3.62
C MET A 124 3.11 -4.14 -3.71
N LYS A 125 2.66 -5.10 -4.53
CA LYS A 125 1.26 -5.58 -4.52
C LYS A 125 0.98 -6.54 -3.37
N LYS A 126 2.02 -6.96 -2.66
CA LYS A 126 1.96 -7.79 -1.45
C LYS A 126 2.37 -6.95 -0.24
N SER A 127 2.24 -7.52 0.96
CA SER A 127 2.85 -6.90 2.13
C SER A 127 4.34 -7.24 2.18
N PHE A 128 5.16 -6.28 1.78
CA PHE A 128 6.61 -6.34 1.87
C PHE A 128 7.06 -6.65 3.30
N THR A 129 6.46 -6.01 4.31
CA THR A 129 6.78 -6.24 5.71
C THR A 129 6.41 -7.65 6.17
N ALA A 130 5.29 -8.22 5.68
CA ALA A 130 4.93 -9.59 5.98
C ALA A 130 5.92 -10.60 5.37
N VAL A 131 6.39 -10.35 4.15
CA VAL A 131 7.39 -11.20 3.48
C VAL A 131 8.74 -11.14 4.19
N GLN A 132 9.14 -9.95 4.65
CA GLN A 132 10.31 -9.76 5.53
C GLN A 132 10.14 -10.36 6.93
N ARG A 133 8.93 -10.81 7.29
CA ARG A 133 8.60 -11.33 8.63
C ARG A 133 8.76 -10.27 9.73
N LEU A 134 8.48 -9.00 9.41
CA LEU A 134 8.36 -7.95 10.42
C LEU A 134 7.02 -8.12 11.15
N ARG A 135 7.06 -8.33 12.46
CA ARG A 135 5.84 -8.60 13.27
C ARG A 135 5.68 -7.57 14.38
N LEU A 136 4.45 -7.12 14.61
CA LEU A 136 4.15 -6.19 15.71
C LEU A 136 4.07 -6.87 17.08
N VAL A 137 3.71 -8.16 17.11
CA VAL A 137 3.28 -8.87 18.33
C VAL A 137 4.46 -9.38 19.19
N ASP A 138 5.66 -9.52 18.62
CA ASP A 138 6.78 -10.26 19.25
C ASP A 138 8.03 -9.41 19.57
N VAL A 139 7.91 -8.09 19.71
CA VAL A 139 9.10 -7.25 19.98
C VAL A 139 9.38 -7.21 21.47
N ASP A 140 10.08 -8.22 21.97
CA ASP A 140 10.79 -8.06 23.23
C ASP A 140 11.70 -6.82 23.08
N SER A 141 11.62 -5.89 24.03
CA SER A 141 12.46 -4.69 23.98
C SER A 141 13.93 -5.03 24.27
N ALA A 142 14.21 -6.31 24.58
CA ALA A 142 15.52 -6.91 24.64
C ALA A 142 16.34 -6.58 23.38
N GLY A 143 17.31 -5.68 23.53
CA GLY A 143 18.21 -5.26 22.45
C GLY A 143 17.89 -3.91 21.82
N LEU A 144 16.82 -3.21 22.22
CA LEU A 144 16.58 -1.81 21.88
C LEU A 144 17.01 -0.89 23.03
N CYS A 145 17.62 0.23 22.70
CA CYS A 145 17.87 1.34 23.62
C CYS A 145 16.87 2.45 23.31
N ILE A 146 15.98 2.74 24.26
CA ILE A 146 15.02 3.83 24.19
C ILE A 146 15.52 4.92 25.13
N THR A 147 15.89 6.07 24.56
CA THR A 147 16.36 7.22 25.34
C THR A 147 15.18 7.96 25.98
N ALA A 148 15.48 8.82 26.95
CA ALA A 148 14.44 9.63 27.59
C ALA A 148 13.67 10.46 26.54
N PRO A 149 12.34 10.60 26.64
CA PRO A 149 11.56 11.37 25.67
C PRO A 149 11.98 12.85 25.70
N ARG A 150 11.95 13.50 24.53
CA ARG A 150 12.13 14.94 24.44
C ARG A 150 10.81 15.65 24.72
N PRO A 151 10.78 16.68 25.59
CA PRO A 151 9.59 17.51 25.76
C PRO A 151 9.18 18.17 24.44
N ALA A 152 7.87 18.30 24.22
CA ALA A 152 7.36 19.05 23.07
C ALA A 152 7.84 20.50 23.08
N ILE A 153 8.04 21.05 21.89
CA ILE A 153 8.36 22.45 21.66
C ILE A 153 7.18 23.30 22.17
N LYS A 154 7.45 24.16 23.15
CA LYS A 154 6.46 25.04 23.77
C LYS A 154 6.43 26.43 23.15
N ASP A 155 7.60 26.92 22.74
CA ASP A 155 7.75 28.19 22.06
C ASP A 155 7.85 27.94 20.56
N PHE A 156 6.70 27.81 19.91
CA PHE A 156 6.66 27.55 18.47
C PHE A 156 6.99 28.80 17.64
N ASP A 157 6.89 30.00 18.21
CA ASP A 157 7.27 31.24 17.53
C ASP A 157 8.79 31.35 17.34
N SER A 158 9.57 30.74 18.23
CA SER A 158 11.04 30.66 18.12
C SER A 158 11.53 29.78 16.97
N MET A 159 10.65 28.93 16.40
CA MET A 159 11.03 28.08 15.28
C MET A 159 11.19 28.92 14.02
N PRO A 160 12.26 28.69 13.23
CA PRO A 160 12.45 29.47 12.01
C PRO A 160 11.33 29.20 11.01
N MET A 161 10.96 30.25 10.27
CA MET A 161 10.06 30.11 9.13
C MET A 161 10.65 29.10 8.14
N PRO A 162 9.89 28.07 7.74
CA PRO A 162 10.43 26.99 6.92
C PRO A 162 10.91 27.54 5.57
N ASP A 163 12.18 27.30 5.25
CA ASP A 163 12.80 27.73 4.00
C ASP A 163 12.14 27.01 2.82
N ARG A 164 11.38 27.77 2.05
CA ARG A 164 10.64 27.26 0.89
C ARG A 164 11.49 27.09 -0.35
N THR A 165 12.75 27.50 -0.33
CA THR A 165 13.70 27.21 -1.42
C THR A 165 14.17 25.77 -1.43
N LEU A 166 13.94 25.02 -0.34
CA LEU A 166 14.36 23.63 -0.17
C LEU A 166 13.58 22.63 -1.05
N VAL A 167 12.49 23.07 -1.68
CA VAL A 167 11.64 22.26 -2.56
C VAL A 167 11.21 23.07 -3.79
N ASP A 168 10.89 22.39 -4.88
CA ASP A 168 10.45 23.01 -6.13
C ASP A 168 8.94 23.26 -6.14
N TYR A 169 8.51 24.45 -5.68
CA TYR A 169 7.08 24.78 -5.56
C TYR A 169 6.32 24.79 -6.88
N ASP A 170 6.97 25.02 -8.01
CA ASP A 170 6.30 24.94 -9.32
C ASP A 170 5.84 23.49 -9.60
N LYS A 171 6.59 22.47 -9.14
CA LYS A 171 6.16 21.07 -9.21
C LYS A 171 5.02 20.74 -8.26
N TYR A 172 4.97 21.32 -7.05
CA TYR A 172 3.92 21.02 -6.06
C TYR A 172 2.61 21.75 -6.38
N ALA A 173 2.68 23.02 -6.82
CA ALA A 173 1.53 23.90 -6.98
C ALA A 173 0.49 23.41 -8.02
N GLN A 174 0.89 22.57 -8.97
CA GLN A 174 0.01 21.98 -9.98
C GLN A 174 -0.88 20.84 -9.44
N HIS A 175 -0.58 20.31 -8.26
CA HIS A 175 -1.31 19.22 -7.63
C HIS A 175 -2.29 19.72 -6.57
N ILE A 176 -3.31 18.91 -6.30
CA ILE A 176 -4.24 19.16 -5.22
C ILE A 176 -3.65 18.67 -3.89
N GLY A 177 -3.76 19.51 -2.87
CA GLY A 177 -3.39 19.18 -1.49
C GLY A 177 -4.56 18.61 -0.67
N LEU A 178 -4.42 18.59 0.66
CA LEU A 178 -5.46 18.16 1.60
C LEU A 178 -6.76 18.97 1.48
N ALA A 179 -6.65 20.24 1.09
CA ALA A 179 -7.80 21.09 0.80
C ALA A 179 -8.45 20.84 -0.56
N LEU A 180 -7.95 19.87 -1.34
CA LEU A 180 -8.41 19.53 -2.69
C LEU A 180 -8.36 20.72 -3.66
N VAL A 181 -7.39 21.61 -3.46
CA VAL A 181 -7.11 22.76 -4.32
C VAL A 181 -5.63 22.82 -4.70
N LYS A 182 -5.38 23.37 -5.89
CA LYS A 182 -4.06 23.72 -6.43
C LYS A 182 -3.61 25.11 -6.00
N ASN A 183 -2.37 25.43 -6.33
CA ASN A 183 -1.77 26.76 -6.15
C ASN A 183 -1.92 27.29 -4.71
N SER A 184 -1.89 26.39 -3.74
CA SER A 184 -2.01 26.72 -2.32
C SER A 184 -0.68 26.54 -1.61
N ILE A 185 -0.55 27.22 -0.47
CA ILE A 185 0.60 27.11 0.41
C ILE A 185 0.14 26.54 1.75
N THR A 186 0.80 25.48 2.22
CA THR A 186 0.47 24.87 3.51
C THR A 186 1.05 25.65 4.67
N MET A 187 0.26 25.77 5.73
CA MET A 187 0.55 26.53 6.94
C MET A 187 0.39 25.62 8.16
N GLN A 188 1.29 25.77 9.14
CA GLN A 188 1.17 25.14 10.45
C GLN A 188 1.09 26.26 11.50
N ALA A 189 -0.09 26.48 12.07
CA ALA A 189 -0.28 27.48 13.12
C ALA A 189 -0.11 26.89 14.53
N THR A 190 -0.40 25.60 14.69
CA THR A 190 -0.46 24.88 15.95
C THR A 190 0.07 23.46 15.77
N ARG A 191 0.51 22.82 16.85
CA ARG A 191 0.95 21.41 16.88
C ARG A 191 0.28 20.67 18.03
N GLY A 192 -0.19 19.46 17.73
CA GLY A 192 -0.79 18.56 18.70
C GLY A 192 -2.24 18.90 19.03
N CYS A 193 -2.89 17.96 19.73
CA CYS A 193 -4.27 18.05 20.15
C CYS A 193 -4.44 17.42 21.55
N PRO A 194 -5.06 18.11 22.52
CA PRO A 194 -5.15 17.61 23.89
C PRO A 194 -6.28 16.58 24.07
N TYR A 195 -7.15 16.44 23.06
CA TYR A 195 -8.27 15.50 23.12
C TYR A 195 -7.82 14.05 22.99
N LYS A 196 -8.56 13.15 23.64
CA LYS A 196 -8.23 11.74 23.79
C LYS A 196 -9.11 10.82 22.94
N CYS A 197 -9.52 11.29 21.77
CA CYS A 197 -10.31 10.48 20.84
C CYS A 197 -9.60 9.13 20.58
N ALA A 198 -10.34 8.03 20.70
CA ALA A 198 -9.76 6.69 20.76
C ALA A 198 -9.09 6.25 19.45
N TYR A 199 -9.60 6.72 18.31
CA TYR A 199 -9.10 6.45 16.95
C TYR A 199 -7.90 7.30 16.55
N CYS A 200 -7.60 8.39 17.27
CA CYS A 200 -6.49 9.25 16.91
C CYS A 200 -5.15 8.57 17.22
N HIS A 201 -4.22 8.64 16.28
CA HIS A 201 -2.84 8.24 16.51
C HIS A 201 -2.23 9.04 17.68
N LYS A 202 -1.44 8.34 18.51
CA LYS A 202 -0.75 8.92 19.67
C LYS A 202 0.68 9.37 19.32
N ILE A 203 0.84 10.03 18.18
CA ILE A 203 2.15 10.51 17.68
C ILE A 203 2.62 11.75 18.47
N TRP A 204 1.69 12.64 18.79
CA TRP A 204 1.96 13.83 19.60
C TRP A 204 1.68 13.55 21.07
N PRO A 205 2.44 14.18 22.00
CA PRO A 205 1.96 14.39 23.35
C PRO A 205 0.56 15.04 23.29
N LYS A 206 -0.33 14.70 24.23
CA LYS A 206 -1.68 15.28 24.34
C LYS A 206 -1.63 16.72 24.87
N THR A 207 -0.89 17.56 24.16
CA THR A 207 -0.65 18.97 24.41
C THR A 207 -1.07 19.76 23.17
N HIS A 208 -1.23 21.07 23.33
CA HIS A 208 -1.47 21.99 22.24
C HIS A 208 -0.50 23.16 22.33
N THR A 209 0.35 23.29 21.31
CA THR A 209 1.22 24.45 21.17
C THR A 209 0.73 25.27 19.98
N ALA A 210 0.59 26.58 20.16
CA ALA A 210 0.11 27.48 19.12
C ALA A 210 1.12 28.62 18.94
N ARG A 211 1.37 29.01 17.69
CA ARG A 211 2.04 30.25 17.35
C ARG A 211 1.17 31.45 17.73
N THR A 212 1.78 32.59 17.99
CA THR A 212 1.01 33.83 18.16
C THR A 212 0.33 34.23 16.85
N ALA A 213 -0.80 34.92 16.96
CA ALA A 213 -1.51 35.46 15.83
C ALA A 213 -0.63 36.34 14.94
N GLU A 214 0.22 37.18 15.54
CA GLU A 214 1.19 38.02 14.86
C GLU A 214 2.22 37.19 14.07
N ASN A 215 2.72 36.10 14.66
CA ASN A 215 3.67 35.22 14.00
C ASN A 215 3.02 34.51 12.79
N ILE A 216 1.80 33.97 12.94
CA ILE A 216 1.03 33.37 11.83
C ILE A 216 0.76 34.40 10.74
N PHE A 217 0.28 35.60 11.13
CA PHE A 217 -0.03 36.68 10.19
C PHE A 217 1.21 37.13 9.43
N SER A 218 2.38 37.22 10.07
CA SER A 218 3.62 37.65 9.40
C SER A 218 4.00 36.71 8.25
N GLU A 219 3.87 35.40 8.45
CA GLU A 219 4.16 34.41 7.41
C GLU A 219 3.09 34.44 6.30
N VAL A 220 1.81 34.55 6.65
CA VAL A 220 0.73 34.71 5.66
C VAL A 220 0.95 35.97 4.81
N LYS A 221 1.27 37.10 5.46
CA LYS A 221 1.53 38.37 4.80
C LYS A 221 2.72 38.28 3.85
N HIS A 222 3.80 37.63 4.27
CA HIS A 222 4.99 37.42 3.44
C HIS A 222 4.64 36.75 2.12
N TYR A 223 3.93 35.62 2.14
CA TYR A 223 3.57 34.93 0.90
C TYR A 223 2.46 35.63 0.12
N TYR A 224 1.54 36.31 0.80
CA TYR A 224 0.51 37.12 0.16
C TYR A 224 1.14 38.22 -0.70
N ASP A 225 2.22 38.85 -0.21
CA ASP A 225 2.98 39.87 -0.94
C ASP A 225 3.74 39.30 -2.16
N LEU A 226 4.09 38.02 -2.13
CA LEU A 226 4.64 37.32 -3.31
C LEU A 226 3.56 37.01 -4.38
N GLY A 227 2.29 37.18 -4.03
CA GLY A 227 1.13 36.95 -4.90
C GLY A 227 0.33 35.69 -4.56
N ILE A 228 0.71 34.92 -3.53
CA ILE A 228 -0.07 33.76 -3.11
C ILE A 228 -1.42 34.22 -2.56
N ARG A 229 -2.48 33.48 -2.87
CA ARG A 229 -3.83 33.76 -2.39
C ARG A 229 -4.44 32.65 -1.55
N ARG A 230 -4.03 31.41 -1.76
CA ARG A 230 -4.60 30.23 -1.08
C ARG A 230 -3.67 29.73 0.03
N PHE A 231 -4.17 29.70 1.26
CA PHE A 231 -3.44 29.27 2.45
C PHE A 231 -4.18 28.11 3.13
N SER A 232 -3.57 26.92 3.11
CA SER A 232 -4.17 25.71 3.69
C SER A 232 -3.56 25.40 5.05
N PHE A 233 -4.38 25.46 6.10
CA PHE A 233 -3.97 25.17 7.48
C PHE A 233 -4.14 23.68 7.77
N ILE A 234 -3.04 22.99 8.07
CA ILE A 234 -2.98 21.52 8.28
C ILE A 234 -2.90 21.13 9.76
N ASP A 235 -3.43 22.00 10.61
CA ASP A 235 -3.45 21.87 12.06
C ASP A 235 -4.28 20.66 12.54
N ASP A 236 -3.84 20.03 13.64
CA ASP A 236 -4.68 19.04 14.34
C ASP A 236 -5.92 19.71 14.97
N ILE A 237 -5.73 20.92 15.52
CA ILE A 237 -6.81 21.78 16.02
C ILE A 237 -6.40 23.27 16.07
N PHE A 238 -6.79 24.03 15.05
CA PHE A 238 -6.52 25.45 14.91
C PHE A 238 -7.28 26.32 15.94
N ASN A 239 -8.58 26.06 16.13
CA ASN A 239 -9.47 26.95 16.89
C ASN A 239 -9.51 26.68 18.41
N LEU A 240 -8.54 25.94 18.97
CA LEU A 240 -8.54 25.65 20.40
C LEU A 240 -8.26 26.92 21.24
N LYS A 241 -7.34 27.77 20.79
CA LYS A 241 -7.05 29.07 21.42
C LYS A 241 -7.82 30.17 20.70
N ILE A 242 -9.13 30.23 20.96
CA ILE A 242 -10.07 31.06 20.19
C ILE A 242 -9.68 32.54 20.11
N GLU A 243 -9.16 33.14 21.19
CA GLU A 243 -8.74 34.54 21.19
C GLU A 243 -7.52 34.79 20.29
N ASN A 244 -6.60 33.82 20.21
CA ASN A 244 -5.44 33.92 19.33
C ASN A 244 -5.85 33.78 17.86
N SER A 245 -6.75 32.85 17.53
CA SER A 245 -7.24 32.71 16.15
C SER A 245 -8.12 33.89 15.73
N ARG A 246 -8.95 34.44 16.63
CA ARG A 246 -9.68 35.71 16.41
C ARG A 246 -8.73 36.83 16.04
N ARG A 247 -7.69 37.02 16.85
CA ARG A 247 -6.66 38.02 16.62
C ARG A 247 -6.01 37.88 15.25
N PHE A 248 -5.77 36.66 14.80
CA PHE A 248 -5.23 36.41 13.45
C PHE A 248 -6.18 36.90 12.35
N PHE A 249 -7.47 36.55 12.43
CA PHE A 249 -8.47 37.03 11.46
C PHE A 249 -8.62 38.55 11.47
N GLU A 250 -8.62 39.17 12.65
CA GLU A 250 -8.61 40.63 12.79
C GLU A 250 -7.39 41.27 12.12
N LEU A 251 -6.20 40.67 12.23
CA LEU A 251 -5.00 41.16 11.56
C LEU A 251 -5.13 41.07 10.03
N VAL A 252 -5.70 39.98 9.50
CA VAL A 252 -5.98 39.81 8.06
C VAL A 252 -6.91 40.91 7.55
N ILE A 253 -8.02 41.16 8.25
CA ILE A 253 -9.00 42.20 7.91
C ILE A 253 -8.39 43.60 8.04
N LYS A 254 -7.72 43.88 9.16
CA LYS A 254 -7.09 45.19 9.46
C LYS A 254 -6.11 45.61 8.37
N HIS A 255 -5.38 44.67 7.79
CA HIS A 255 -4.41 44.94 6.72
C HIS A 255 -4.99 44.79 5.31
N GLY A 256 -6.29 44.54 5.19
CA GLY A 256 -7.01 44.51 3.91
C GLY A 256 -6.70 43.30 3.02
N LEU A 257 -6.17 42.21 3.60
CA LEU A 257 -5.87 40.97 2.86
C LEU A 257 -7.16 40.22 2.48
N ASN A 258 -8.25 40.45 3.23
CA ASN A 258 -9.55 39.82 3.04
C ASN A 258 -10.26 40.14 1.71
N ARG A 259 -9.66 40.98 0.86
CA ARG A 259 -10.20 41.32 -0.47
C ARG A 259 -10.17 40.15 -1.45
N ASP A 260 -9.13 39.32 -1.38
CA ASP A 260 -8.87 38.23 -2.32
C ASP A 260 -8.08 37.05 -1.70
N ILE A 261 -7.80 37.06 -0.40
CA ILE A 261 -7.20 35.91 0.30
C ILE A 261 -8.23 34.78 0.46
N HIS A 262 -7.76 33.54 0.29
CA HIS A 262 -8.51 32.32 0.50
C HIS A 262 -7.86 31.55 1.66
N LEU A 263 -8.51 31.54 2.82
CA LEU A 263 -8.12 30.73 3.97
C LEU A 263 -8.87 29.39 3.91
N LEU A 264 -8.12 28.28 3.96
CA LEU A 264 -8.66 26.93 3.87
C LEU A 264 -8.30 26.15 5.13
N PHE A 265 -9.32 25.64 5.80
CA PHE A 265 -9.21 24.78 6.98
C PHE A 265 -9.80 23.40 6.67
N PRO A 266 -9.14 22.58 5.82
CA PRO A 266 -9.67 21.29 5.39
C PRO A 266 -9.85 20.30 6.54
N SER A 267 -9.11 20.51 7.63
CA SER A 267 -9.22 19.78 8.89
C SER A 267 -8.90 20.74 10.04
N GLY A 268 -8.89 20.23 11.27
CA GLY A 268 -8.36 20.98 12.40
C GLY A 268 -9.31 22.00 13.01
N LEU A 269 -10.61 21.93 12.73
CA LEU A 269 -11.61 22.73 13.44
C LEU A 269 -12.51 21.85 14.28
N ARG A 270 -12.72 22.26 15.52
CA ARG A 270 -13.67 21.61 16.43
C ARG A 270 -14.97 22.42 16.47
N ALA A 271 -16.07 21.80 16.03
CA ALA A 271 -17.33 22.49 15.81
C ALA A 271 -17.96 23.04 17.11
N ASP A 272 -17.81 22.32 18.22
CA ASP A 272 -18.33 22.73 19.53
C ASP A 272 -17.60 23.95 20.13
N LEU A 273 -16.47 24.38 19.56
CA LEU A 273 -15.77 25.61 19.93
C LEU A 273 -16.19 26.82 19.07
N LEU A 274 -16.94 26.60 17.99
CA LEU A 274 -17.40 27.69 17.12
C LEU A 274 -18.58 28.45 17.74
N SER A 275 -18.74 29.69 17.28
CA SER A 275 -19.91 30.54 17.51
C SER A 275 -20.22 31.29 16.21
N LYS A 276 -21.45 31.80 16.05
CA LYS A 276 -21.86 32.50 14.83
C LYS A 276 -20.99 33.71 14.53
N ASP A 277 -20.71 34.53 15.53
CA ASP A 277 -19.85 35.71 15.41
C ASP A 277 -18.39 35.36 15.10
N TYR A 278 -17.90 34.20 15.56
CA TYR A 278 -16.58 33.70 15.16
C TYR A 278 -16.58 33.22 13.70
N ILE A 279 -17.65 32.55 13.26
CA ILE A 279 -17.84 32.17 11.85
C ILE A 279 -17.88 33.42 10.97
N ASP A 280 -18.64 34.44 11.35
CA ASP A 280 -18.73 35.71 10.63
C ASP A 280 -17.35 36.34 10.45
N LEU A 281 -16.55 36.39 11.53
CA LEU A 281 -15.18 36.88 11.50
C LEU A 281 -14.27 36.04 10.57
N MET A 282 -14.39 34.71 10.61
CA MET A 282 -13.64 33.82 9.73
C MET A 282 -13.94 34.09 8.26
N VAL A 283 -15.23 34.22 7.91
CA VAL A 283 -15.66 34.47 6.53
C VAL A 283 -15.27 35.87 6.09
N GLU A 284 -15.44 36.88 6.94
CA GLU A 284 -15.01 38.25 6.66
C GLU A 284 -13.50 38.34 6.41
N ALA A 285 -12.70 37.48 7.07
CA ALA A 285 -11.26 37.39 6.86
C ALA A 285 -10.85 36.61 5.58
N GLY A 286 -11.80 36.06 4.82
CA GLY A 286 -11.54 35.35 3.57
C GLY A 286 -11.52 33.82 3.69
N THR A 287 -12.16 33.25 4.72
CA THR A 287 -12.31 31.78 4.79
C THR A 287 -13.26 31.28 3.71
N ILE A 288 -12.82 30.31 2.91
CA ILE A 288 -13.62 29.71 1.82
C ILE A 288 -13.79 28.19 1.95
N HIS A 289 -13.11 27.55 2.90
CA HIS A 289 -13.18 26.09 3.09
C HIS A 289 -13.00 25.72 4.56
N VAL A 290 -13.90 24.88 5.06
CA VAL A 290 -13.97 24.44 6.45
C VAL A 290 -14.31 22.95 6.51
N GLY A 291 -13.52 22.19 7.26
CA GLY A 291 -13.76 20.79 7.58
C GLY A 291 -14.20 20.60 9.02
N LEU A 292 -15.34 19.92 9.25
CA LEU A 292 -15.87 19.59 10.57
C LEU A 292 -16.06 18.08 10.72
N ALA A 293 -15.48 17.51 11.77
CA ALA A 293 -15.52 16.08 11.98
C ALA A 293 -16.60 15.69 13.00
N VAL A 294 -17.63 14.97 12.53
CA VAL A 294 -18.73 14.42 13.32
C VAL A 294 -18.34 13.06 13.91
N GLU A 295 -17.74 12.21 13.07
CA GLU A 295 -17.57 10.75 13.23
C GLU A 295 -18.89 10.00 13.35
N THR A 296 -19.66 10.24 14.41
CA THR A 296 -20.93 9.55 14.67
C THR A 296 -21.90 10.47 15.39
N ALA A 297 -23.20 10.40 15.07
CA ALA A 297 -24.22 11.13 15.82
C ALA A 297 -24.71 10.36 17.05
N SER A 298 -24.34 9.08 17.21
CA SER A 298 -24.75 8.28 18.37
C SER A 298 -24.10 8.81 19.65
N PRO A 299 -24.88 9.18 20.69
CA PRO A 299 -24.34 9.58 21.99
C PRO A 299 -23.53 8.47 22.67
N ARG A 300 -23.89 7.20 22.42
CA ARG A 300 -23.16 6.04 22.96
C ARG A 300 -21.80 5.92 22.29
N LEU A 301 -21.75 5.98 20.96
CA LEU A 301 -20.50 5.87 20.22
C LEU A 301 -19.60 7.09 20.41
N GLN A 302 -20.14 8.30 20.54
CA GLN A 302 -19.38 9.50 20.92
C GLN A 302 -18.60 9.32 22.24
N LYS A 303 -19.21 8.64 23.21
CA LYS A 303 -18.57 8.27 24.49
C LYS A 303 -17.54 7.15 24.29
N LEU A 304 -17.89 6.10 23.55
CA LEU A 304 -16.98 4.98 23.25
C LEU A 304 -15.67 5.47 22.62
N ILE A 305 -15.78 6.33 21.60
CA ILE A 305 -14.62 6.89 20.90
C ILE A 305 -13.99 8.08 21.62
N GLN A 306 -14.54 8.49 22.78
CA GLN A 306 -14.04 9.59 23.61
C GLN A 306 -13.93 10.96 22.91
N LYS A 307 -14.63 11.17 21.79
CA LYS A 307 -14.66 12.47 21.10
C LYS A 307 -15.55 13.47 21.84
N ASN A 308 -16.66 12.97 22.39
CA ASN A 308 -17.63 13.74 23.18
C ASN A 308 -18.01 15.06 22.49
N MET A 309 -18.29 15.02 21.19
CA MET A 309 -18.70 16.19 20.42
C MET A 309 -20.11 16.61 20.83
N ASP A 310 -20.34 17.93 20.97
CA ASP A 310 -21.69 18.48 21.06
C ASP A 310 -22.36 18.44 19.67
N ILE A 311 -23.18 17.41 19.45
CA ILE A 311 -23.82 17.12 18.16
C ILE A 311 -24.84 18.19 17.78
N GLU A 312 -25.57 18.76 18.74
CA GLU A 312 -26.55 19.82 18.45
C GLU A 312 -25.85 21.12 18.06
N LYS A 313 -24.81 21.50 18.80
CA LYS A 313 -24.00 22.66 18.45
C LYS A 313 -23.33 22.48 17.08
N LEU A 314 -22.81 21.30 16.78
CA LEU A 314 -22.25 21.01 15.45
C LEU A 314 -23.31 21.20 14.37
N ARG A 315 -24.52 20.65 14.55
CA ARG A 315 -25.64 20.82 13.61
C ARG A 315 -25.95 22.29 13.36
N GLU A 316 -26.01 23.08 14.43
CA GLU A 316 -26.27 24.51 14.36
C GLU A 316 -25.18 25.24 13.55
N MET A 317 -23.90 24.99 13.86
CA MET A 317 -22.78 25.67 13.20
C MET A 317 -22.64 25.25 11.73
N ALA A 318 -22.78 23.95 11.43
CA ALA A 318 -22.78 23.44 10.05
C ALA A 318 -23.94 24.02 9.23
N GLY A 319 -25.14 24.04 9.81
CA GLY A 319 -26.31 24.67 9.19
C GLY A 319 -26.11 26.18 8.97
N TYR A 320 -25.45 26.87 9.89
CA TYR A 320 -25.15 28.29 9.76
C TYR A 320 -24.19 28.58 8.60
N PHE A 321 -23.12 27.80 8.44
CA PHE A 321 -22.24 27.88 7.27
C PHE A 321 -23.04 27.70 5.96
N CYS A 322 -23.77 26.61 5.84
CA CYS A 322 -24.49 26.27 4.61
C CYS A 322 -25.58 27.29 4.23
N SER A 323 -26.29 27.84 5.23
CA SER A 323 -27.40 28.76 4.97
C SER A 323 -26.97 30.23 4.79
N THR A 324 -25.95 30.67 5.54
CA THR A 324 -25.51 32.08 5.55
C THR A 324 -24.38 32.32 4.57
N TYR A 325 -23.47 31.34 4.45
CA TYR A 325 -22.25 31.45 3.66
C TYR A 325 -22.09 30.27 2.68
N PRO A 326 -23.01 30.09 1.72
CA PRO A 326 -22.98 28.97 0.77
C PRO A 326 -21.74 28.94 -0.15
N HIS A 327 -20.94 30.01 -0.18
CA HIS A 327 -19.64 30.03 -0.87
C HIS A 327 -18.49 29.42 -0.06
N VAL A 328 -18.68 29.17 1.24
CA VAL A 328 -17.73 28.45 2.07
C VAL A 328 -17.96 26.96 1.89
N LEU A 329 -17.00 26.28 1.29
CA LEU A 329 -17.02 24.83 1.12
C LEU A 329 -17.01 24.18 2.49
N LEU A 330 -18.01 23.35 2.77
CA LEU A 330 -18.16 22.65 4.04
C LEU A 330 -17.95 21.17 3.81
N ASP A 331 -16.87 20.66 4.39
CA ASP A 331 -16.56 19.24 4.42
C ASP A 331 -16.99 18.68 5.79
N LEU A 332 -17.79 17.63 5.81
CA LEU A 332 -18.16 16.89 7.00
C LEU A 332 -17.50 15.53 6.99
N PHE A 333 -16.89 15.12 8.11
CA PHE A 333 -16.28 13.79 8.23
C PHE A 333 -17.11 12.91 9.18
N SER A 334 -17.50 11.73 8.71
CA SER A 334 -18.15 10.69 9.50
C SER A 334 -17.40 9.37 9.39
N MET A 335 -17.52 8.54 10.42
CA MET A 335 -16.96 7.21 10.50
C MET A 335 -18.08 6.17 10.51
N LEU A 336 -17.91 5.11 9.74
CA LEU A 336 -18.79 3.95 9.71
C LEU A 336 -18.00 2.70 10.12
N GLY A 337 -18.67 1.80 10.84
CA GLY A 337 -18.10 0.54 11.29
C GLY A 337 -17.29 0.67 12.58
N LEU A 338 -17.71 1.55 13.49
CA LEU A 338 -17.12 1.61 14.84
C LEU A 338 -17.40 0.29 15.58
N PRO A 339 -16.50 -0.21 16.46
CA PRO A 339 -16.74 -1.46 17.17
C PRO A 339 -18.05 -1.39 17.95
N SER A 340 -18.89 -2.42 17.84
CA SER A 340 -20.25 -2.49 18.39
C SER A 340 -21.30 -1.54 17.81
N GLU A 341 -21.01 -0.80 16.74
CA GLU A 341 -22.01 0.05 16.07
C GLU A 341 -23.16 -0.79 15.50
N THR A 342 -24.40 -0.39 15.79
CA THR A 342 -25.59 -1.03 15.21
C THR A 342 -26.02 -0.32 13.92
N GLU A 343 -26.81 -0.99 13.07
CA GLU A 343 -27.36 -0.36 11.87
C GLU A 343 -28.17 0.90 12.20
N GLU A 344 -28.92 0.89 13.30
CA GLU A 344 -29.71 2.04 13.77
C GLU A 344 -28.82 3.24 14.12
N GLU A 345 -27.66 3.01 14.75
CA GLU A 345 -26.71 4.08 15.07
C GLU A 345 -25.99 4.60 13.83
N ALA A 346 -25.66 3.72 12.88
CA ALA A 346 -25.13 4.13 11.59
C ALA A 346 -26.14 5.03 10.85
N TYR A 347 -27.41 4.62 10.77
CA TYR A 347 -28.47 5.42 10.15
C TYR A 347 -28.80 6.69 10.94
N MET A 348 -28.67 6.70 12.27
CA MET A 348 -28.78 7.93 13.08
C MET A 348 -27.75 8.97 12.63
N THR A 349 -26.51 8.55 12.37
CA THR A 349 -25.46 9.42 11.82
C THR A 349 -25.80 9.90 10.41
N LEU A 350 -26.31 9.01 9.56
CA LEU A 350 -26.70 9.36 8.20
C LEU A 350 -27.84 10.39 8.17
N ASP A 351 -28.87 10.18 8.98
CA ASP A 351 -30.01 11.09 9.06
C ASP A 351 -29.64 12.41 9.72
N PHE A 352 -28.73 12.41 10.70
CA PHE A 352 -28.13 13.63 11.23
C PHE A 352 -27.51 14.48 10.11
N ILE A 353 -26.68 13.87 9.27
CA ILE A 353 -26.03 14.53 8.12
C ILE A 353 -27.07 15.05 7.13
N LYS A 354 -28.05 14.21 6.75
CA LYS A 354 -29.09 14.57 5.76
C LYS A 354 -29.97 15.74 6.21
N ASN A 355 -30.07 15.98 7.51
CA ASN A 355 -30.81 17.10 8.08
C ASN A 355 -30.04 18.43 8.03
N ILE A 356 -28.74 18.42 7.75
CA ILE A 356 -27.98 19.64 7.47
C ILE A 356 -28.23 20.00 6.01
N LYS A 357 -29.06 21.00 5.73
CA LYS A 357 -29.39 21.39 4.35
C LYS A 357 -28.16 22.00 3.66
N TRP A 358 -27.87 21.56 2.43
CA TRP A 358 -26.82 22.09 1.55
C TRP A 358 -25.35 21.83 1.95
N ALA A 359 -25.05 20.85 2.80
CA ALA A 359 -23.65 20.46 3.05
C ALA A 359 -22.96 20.08 1.73
N HIS A 360 -21.73 20.56 1.55
CA HIS A 360 -21.01 20.50 0.27
C HIS A 360 -20.33 19.15 0.03
N PHE A 361 -19.66 18.62 1.04
CA PHE A 361 -18.95 17.36 0.91
C PHE A 361 -19.07 16.60 2.22
N VAL A 362 -19.43 15.32 2.18
CA VAL A 362 -19.58 14.50 3.38
C VAL A 362 -18.83 13.20 3.17
N PHE A 363 -17.69 13.08 3.83
CA PHE A 363 -16.81 11.93 3.74
C PHE A 363 -17.29 10.84 4.72
N ILE A 364 -17.76 9.73 4.18
CA ILE A 364 -18.08 8.51 4.94
C ILE A 364 -16.85 7.61 4.93
N SER A 365 -16.06 7.67 6.00
CA SER A 365 -14.86 6.87 6.17
C SER A 365 -15.17 5.60 6.95
N LEU A 366 -14.83 4.43 6.41
CA LEU A 366 -14.79 3.18 7.16
C LEU A 366 -13.65 3.24 8.17
N LEU A 367 -13.95 2.86 9.42
CA LEU A 367 -12.97 2.87 10.50
C LEU A 367 -11.73 2.06 10.11
N LYS A 368 -10.56 2.69 10.24
CA LYS A 368 -9.28 2.01 10.25
C LYS A 368 -8.75 1.99 11.67
N VAL A 369 -8.36 0.81 12.13
CA VAL A 369 -7.83 0.62 13.48
C VAL A 369 -6.33 0.59 13.37
N PHE A 370 -5.67 1.51 14.07
CA PHE A 370 -4.21 1.58 14.07
C PHE A 370 -3.66 0.95 15.36
N PRO A 371 -2.58 0.15 15.28
CA PRO A 371 -1.92 -0.41 16.45
C PRO A 371 -1.46 0.66 17.44
N ASN A 372 -1.39 0.31 18.72
CA ASN A 372 -1.03 1.18 19.85
C ASN A 372 -2.00 2.35 20.10
N THR A 373 -3.22 2.29 19.56
CA THR A 373 -4.28 3.27 19.86
C THR A 373 -5.24 2.74 20.93
N ASP A 374 -6.09 3.60 21.48
CA ASP A 374 -7.16 3.09 22.36
C ASP A 374 -8.24 2.36 21.55
N MET A 375 -8.40 2.71 20.27
CA MET A 375 -9.28 2.00 19.35
C MET A 375 -8.84 0.55 19.11
N GLU A 376 -7.54 0.26 19.06
CA GLU A 376 -7.04 -1.12 18.97
C GLU A 376 -7.59 -1.98 20.12
N LYS A 377 -7.49 -1.47 21.36
CA LYS A 377 -8.00 -2.18 22.54
C LYS A 377 -9.51 -2.39 22.46
N ILE A 378 -10.23 -1.33 22.10
CA ILE A 378 -11.69 -1.38 21.95
C ILE A 378 -12.07 -2.40 20.86
N ALA A 379 -11.39 -2.41 19.71
CA ALA A 379 -11.67 -3.34 18.63
C ALA A 379 -11.44 -4.80 19.04
N LEU A 380 -10.30 -5.09 19.69
CA LEU A 380 -9.98 -6.44 20.19
C LEU A 380 -11.01 -6.92 21.23
N GLU A 381 -11.42 -6.05 22.16
CA GLU A 381 -12.46 -6.37 23.15
C GLU A 381 -13.83 -6.67 22.52
N HIS A 382 -14.07 -6.18 21.30
CA HIS A 382 -15.31 -6.38 20.55
C HIS A 382 -15.18 -7.43 19.43
N GLY A 383 -14.15 -8.28 19.47
CA GLY A 383 -14.04 -9.47 18.63
C GLY A 383 -13.33 -9.27 17.29
N PHE A 384 -12.73 -8.10 17.03
CA PHE A 384 -11.83 -7.94 15.89
C PHE A 384 -10.57 -8.79 16.11
N SER A 385 -10.11 -9.50 15.07
CA SER A 385 -8.82 -10.17 15.17
C SER A 385 -7.68 -9.17 14.99
N TYR A 386 -6.50 -9.51 15.50
CA TYR A 386 -5.32 -8.67 15.28
C TYR A 386 -4.95 -8.57 13.79
N ASP A 387 -5.18 -9.63 13.02
CA ASP A 387 -4.93 -9.64 11.57
C ASP A 387 -5.90 -8.70 10.83
N ASP A 388 -7.15 -8.57 11.27
CA ASP A 388 -8.10 -7.60 10.69
C ASP A 388 -7.63 -6.16 10.91
N ILE A 389 -7.09 -5.85 12.09
CA ILE A 389 -6.53 -4.54 12.42
C ILE A 389 -5.36 -4.23 11.48
N LEU A 390 -4.40 -5.14 11.33
CA LEU A 390 -3.24 -4.96 10.45
C LEU A 390 -3.62 -4.89 8.97
N GLY A 391 -4.58 -5.72 8.55
CA GLY A 391 -5.09 -5.74 7.19
C GLY A 391 -5.81 -4.44 6.83
N SER A 392 -6.50 -3.82 7.80
CA SER A 392 -7.24 -2.58 7.58
C SER A 392 -6.36 -1.39 7.19
N GLU A 393 -5.12 -1.32 7.69
CA GLU A 393 -4.19 -0.20 7.45
C GLU A 393 -3.85 -0.01 5.96
N ASN A 394 -3.84 -1.11 5.19
CA ASN A 394 -3.48 -1.12 3.78
C ASN A 394 -4.69 -0.88 2.86
N LEU A 395 -5.91 -0.78 3.43
CA LEU A 395 -7.14 -0.56 2.69
C LEU A 395 -7.51 0.93 2.65
N ARG A 396 -8.13 1.36 1.56
CA ARG A 396 -8.65 2.72 1.43
C ARG A 396 -9.78 2.97 2.44
N PHE A 397 -10.01 4.23 2.80
CA PHE A 397 -11.05 4.62 3.76
C PHE A 397 -12.48 4.30 3.31
N TYR A 398 -12.72 3.87 2.08
CA TYR A 398 -14.03 3.41 1.61
C TYR A 398 -14.08 1.91 1.32
N GLN A 399 -12.98 1.18 1.53
CA GLN A 399 -12.91 -0.28 1.37
C GLN A 399 -13.17 -0.99 2.70
N VAL A 400 -14.05 -1.98 2.66
CA VAL A 400 -14.40 -2.84 3.80
C VAL A 400 -13.23 -3.76 4.11
N SER A 401 -12.83 -3.84 5.38
CA SER A 401 -11.85 -4.82 5.84
C SER A 401 -12.51 -6.17 6.09
N SER A 402 -11.76 -7.27 5.90
CA SER A 402 -12.14 -8.55 6.48
C SER A 402 -12.37 -8.37 7.99
N GLY A 403 -13.44 -8.93 8.53
CA GLY A 403 -13.78 -8.80 9.96
C GLY A 403 -14.24 -7.41 10.39
N GLY A 404 -14.55 -6.48 9.46
CA GLY A 404 -15.16 -5.19 9.80
C GLY A 404 -16.51 -5.33 10.49
N GLN A 405 -16.93 -4.31 11.24
CA GLN A 405 -18.21 -4.30 11.98
C GLN A 405 -19.43 -4.56 11.08
N PHE A 406 -19.37 -4.08 9.84
CA PHE A 406 -20.41 -4.28 8.83
C PHE A 406 -19.84 -4.99 7.61
N ASP A 407 -20.67 -5.81 6.98
CA ASP A 407 -20.34 -6.43 5.70
C ASP A 407 -20.39 -5.44 4.53
N GLU A 408 -19.95 -5.91 3.37
CA GLU A 408 -19.93 -5.12 2.13
C GLU A 408 -21.33 -4.74 1.65
N SER A 409 -22.33 -5.61 1.86
CA SER A 409 -23.71 -5.40 1.44
C SER A 409 -24.35 -4.23 2.19
N PHE A 410 -24.24 -4.22 3.52
CA PHE A 410 -24.73 -3.12 4.35
C PHE A 410 -24.00 -1.82 4.03
N THR A 411 -22.66 -1.86 3.96
CA THR A 411 -21.85 -0.69 3.65
C THR A 411 -22.22 -0.06 2.32
N PHE A 412 -22.37 -0.87 1.27
CA PHE A 412 -22.80 -0.41 -0.05
C PHE A 412 -24.20 0.21 0.01
N LYS A 413 -25.16 -0.43 0.69
CA LYS A 413 -26.52 0.10 0.87
C LYS A 413 -26.52 1.45 1.60
N TYR A 414 -25.70 1.59 2.64
CA TYR A 414 -25.54 2.82 3.40
C TYR A 414 -25.02 3.97 2.52
N GLN A 415 -23.92 3.73 1.80
CA GLN A 415 -23.32 4.71 0.89
C GLN A 415 -24.27 5.08 -0.26
N ALA A 416 -24.92 4.08 -0.88
CA ALA A 416 -25.91 4.33 -1.93
C ALA A 416 -27.12 5.14 -1.42
N ASN A 417 -27.56 4.92 -0.18
CA ASN A 417 -28.61 5.72 0.44
C ASN A 417 -28.20 7.19 0.50
N PHE A 418 -26.99 7.47 1.04
CA PHE A 418 -26.45 8.82 1.12
C PHE A 418 -26.33 9.49 -0.25
N LEU A 419 -25.73 8.80 -1.22
CA LEU A 419 -25.49 9.35 -2.55
C LEU A 419 -26.81 9.72 -3.25
N ASN A 420 -27.77 8.80 -3.29
CA ASN A 420 -29.02 9.00 -4.03
C ASN A 420 -30.00 9.95 -3.34
N HIS A 421 -30.07 9.93 -2.00
CA HIS A 421 -31.08 10.70 -1.25
C HIS A 421 -30.55 12.01 -0.70
N TYR A 422 -29.27 12.35 -0.92
CA TYR A 422 -28.69 13.60 -0.48
C TYR A 422 -27.66 14.15 -1.45
N PHE A 423 -26.54 13.46 -1.65
CA PHE A 423 -25.37 14.04 -2.32
C PHE A 423 -25.64 14.40 -3.79
N LEU A 424 -26.33 13.51 -4.54
CA LEU A 424 -26.67 13.68 -5.95
C LEU A 424 -28.05 14.30 -6.18
N LYS A 425 -28.73 14.79 -5.13
CA LYS A 425 -30.02 15.45 -5.32
C LYS A 425 -29.87 16.67 -6.21
N LYS A 426 -30.65 16.72 -7.31
CA LYS A 426 -30.70 17.84 -8.26
C LYS A 426 -30.83 19.19 -7.58
N GLU A 427 -31.78 19.36 -6.66
CA GLU A 427 -31.99 20.62 -5.94
C GLU A 427 -30.76 21.09 -5.15
N ARG A 428 -30.04 20.13 -4.52
CA ARG A 428 -28.82 20.42 -3.76
C ARG A 428 -27.68 20.84 -4.69
N LEU A 429 -27.50 20.11 -5.79
CA LEU A 429 -26.46 20.42 -6.78
C LEU A 429 -26.71 21.76 -7.48
N LEU A 430 -27.95 22.05 -7.89
CA LEU A 430 -28.35 23.35 -8.45
C LEU A 430 -28.11 24.50 -7.46
N HIS A 431 -28.29 24.25 -6.17
CA HIS A 431 -27.98 25.25 -5.15
C HIS A 431 -26.47 25.43 -4.98
N GLY A 432 -25.71 24.34 -4.78
CA GLY A 432 -24.31 24.39 -4.36
C GLY A 432 -23.30 24.66 -5.48
N LEU A 433 -23.47 24.05 -6.67
CA LEU A 433 -22.49 24.15 -7.75
C LEU A 433 -22.18 25.60 -8.17
N PRO A 434 -23.16 26.52 -8.31
CA PRO A 434 -22.86 27.92 -8.65
C PRO A 434 -21.99 28.65 -7.62
N PHE A 435 -22.00 28.23 -6.36
CA PHE A 435 -21.10 28.76 -5.33
C PHE A 435 -19.72 28.12 -5.43
N GLN A 436 -19.65 26.80 -5.59
CA GLN A 436 -18.40 26.07 -5.72
C GLN A 436 -17.59 26.53 -6.94
N MET A 437 -18.26 26.75 -8.08
CA MET A 437 -17.64 27.26 -9.31
C MET A 437 -16.92 28.59 -9.09
N ARG A 438 -17.38 29.45 -8.17
CA ARG A 438 -16.73 30.75 -7.93
C ARG A 438 -15.41 30.65 -7.17
N VAL A 439 -15.17 29.56 -6.45
CA VAL A 439 -14.00 29.39 -5.57
C VAL A 439 -13.07 28.25 -6.00
N LEU A 440 -13.52 27.39 -6.92
CA LEU A 440 -12.79 26.27 -7.49
C LEU A 440 -12.68 26.39 -9.01
N THR A 441 -11.55 25.93 -9.55
CA THR A 441 -11.38 25.70 -10.99
C THR A 441 -12.22 24.49 -11.43
N GLU A 442 -12.48 24.36 -12.74
CA GLU A 442 -13.22 23.22 -13.28
C GLU A 442 -12.54 21.88 -12.96
N ASP A 443 -11.21 21.80 -13.12
CA ASP A 443 -10.42 20.61 -12.79
C ASP A 443 -10.50 20.25 -11.29
N GLU A 444 -10.48 21.24 -10.39
CA GLU A 444 -10.62 20.99 -8.95
C GLU A 444 -12.00 20.44 -8.60
N ILE A 445 -13.08 20.95 -9.22
CA ILE A 445 -14.44 20.44 -9.00
C ILE A 445 -14.54 18.99 -9.50
N ILE A 446 -14.05 18.70 -10.70
CA ILE A 446 -14.07 17.35 -11.27
C ILE A 446 -13.39 16.38 -10.31
N LYS A 447 -12.16 16.68 -9.91
CA LYS A 447 -11.39 15.83 -8.98
C LYS A 447 -12.09 15.67 -7.62
N LYS A 448 -12.65 16.76 -7.10
CA LYS A 448 -13.34 16.73 -5.82
C LYS A 448 -14.59 15.86 -5.89
N TYR A 449 -15.41 15.92 -6.95
CA TYR A 449 -16.61 15.06 -7.05
C TYR A 449 -16.28 13.61 -7.39
N ASP A 450 -15.33 13.36 -8.28
CA ASP A 450 -14.87 12.01 -8.61
C ASP A 450 -14.37 11.28 -7.35
N SER A 451 -13.73 11.98 -6.41
CA SER A 451 -13.31 11.39 -5.12
C SER A 451 -14.44 10.83 -4.25
N PHE A 452 -15.69 11.19 -4.52
CA PHE A 452 -16.87 10.73 -3.76
C PHE A 452 -17.72 9.73 -4.51
N LEU A 453 -17.67 9.72 -5.84
CA LEU A 453 -18.60 8.94 -6.64
C LEU A 453 -17.97 7.61 -7.05
N PRO A 454 -18.73 6.51 -7.05
CA PRO A 454 -18.29 5.22 -7.57
C PRO A 454 -18.29 5.19 -9.12
N ALA A 455 -18.12 6.34 -9.78
CA ALA A 455 -18.16 6.52 -11.22
C ALA A 455 -17.05 7.47 -11.65
N ASP A 456 -16.39 7.16 -12.78
CA ASP A 456 -15.34 8.00 -13.35
C ASP A 456 -15.94 9.31 -13.89
N ILE A 457 -15.80 10.42 -13.14
CA ILE A 457 -16.11 11.76 -13.61
C ILE A 457 -14.85 12.32 -14.27
N LYS A 458 -14.86 12.42 -15.61
CA LYS A 458 -13.73 12.93 -16.39
C LYS A 458 -13.92 14.38 -16.81
N THR A 459 -15.17 14.80 -16.91
CA THR A 459 -15.56 16.15 -17.33
C THR A 459 -16.63 16.70 -16.39
N PHE A 460 -16.80 18.04 -16.39
CA PHE A 460 -17.87 18.65 -15.62
C PHE A 460 -19.26 18.21 -16.12
N ASP A 461 -19.41 17.94 -17.42
CA ASP A 461 -20.67 17.47 -17.99
C ASP A 461 -21.05 16.06 -17.49
N ASP A 462 -20.08 15.18 -17.22
CA ASP A 462 -20.35 13.88 -16.60
C ASP A 462 -21.04 14.05 -15.23
N LEU A 463 -20.57 15.01 -14.43
CA LEU A 463 -21.18 15.36 -13.14
C LEU A 463 -22.61 15.91 -13.32
N LEU A 464 -22.83 16.77 -14.32
CA LEU A 464 -24.16 17.32 -14.60
C LEU A 464 -25.14 16.23 -15.04
N HIS A 465 -24.69 15.30 -15.88
CA HIS A 465 -25.48 14.15 -16.31
C HIS A 465 -25.86 13.25 -15.12
N LEU A 466 -24.92 12.97 -14.21
CA LEU A 466 -25.20 12.22 -12.98
C LEU A 466 -26.22 12.91 -12.07
N GLY A 467 -26.20 14.24 -12.01
CA GLY A 467 -27.15 15.05 -11.25
C GLY A 467 -28.49 15.31 -11.96
N GLY A 468 -28.64 14.92 -13.24
CA GLY A 468 -29.80 15.26 -14.05
C GLY A 468 -29.99 16.77 -14.28
N ILE A 469 -28.87 17.50 -14.41
CA ILE A 469 -28.81 18.97 -14.52
C ILE A 469 -28.29 19.36 -15.91
N THR A 470 -28.80 20.46 -16.48
CA THR A 470 -28.19 21.09 -17.66
C THR A 470 -27.38 22.33 -17.29
N ARG A 471 -26.44 22.75 -18.16
CA ARG A 471 -25.64 23.96 -17.93
C ARG A 471 -26.52 25.21 -17.84
N GLU A 472 -27.64 25.27 -18.57
CA GLU A 472 -28.58 26.39 -18.51
C GLU A 472 -29.24 26.52 -17.13
N GLU A 473 -29.52 25.39 -16.46
CA GLU A 473 -30.13 25.39 -15.13
C GLU A 473 -29.19 25.92 -14.03
N LEU A 474 -27.87 25.89 -14.24
CA LEU A 474 -26.88 26.45 -13.32
C LEU A 474 -26.77 27.98 -13.41
N GLY A 475 -27.27 28.58 -14.50
CA GLY A 475 -27.21 30.02 -14.75
C GLY A 475 -25.86 30.52 -15.26
N THR A 476 -25.67 31.84 -15.27
CA THR A 476 -24.51 32.52 -15.85
C THR A 476 -23.40 32.75 -14.81
N GLY A 477 -22.77 31.67 -14.35
CA GLY A 477 -21.60 31.71 -13.46
C GLY A 477 -20.41 30.97 -14.08
N GLY A 478 -19.22 31.56 -14.01
CA GLY A 478 -17.98 30.93 -14.47
C GLY A 478 -17.22 30.24 -13.34
N PHE A 479 -16.32 29.33 -13.71
CA PHE A 479 -15.34 28.76 -12.79
C PHE A 479 -14.31 29.80 -12.34
N LEU A 480 -13.64 29.57 -11.22
CA LEU A 480 -12.46 30.34 -10.86
C LEU A 480 -11.38 30.13 -11.93
N GLU A 481 -10.91 31.22 -12.52
CA GLU A 481 -9.80 31.19 -13.47
C GLU A 481 -8.50 30.84 -12.73
N GLU A 482 -7.76 29.85 -13.24
CA GLU A 482 -6.53 29.38 -12.60
C GLU A 482 -5.48 30.50 -12.50
N GLU A 483 -5.44 31.41 -13.47
CA GLU A 483 -4.55 32.58 -13.51
C GLU A 483 -4.73 33.54 -12.32
N LYS A 484 -5.90 33.54 -11.66
CA LYS A 484 -6.16 34.38 -10.47
C LYS A 484 -5.49 33.86 -9.21
N VAL A 485 -5.16 32.56 -9.17
CA VAL A 485 -4.56 31.90 -8.01
C VAL A 485 -3.15 31.38 -8.29
N ARG A 486 -2.79 31.18 -9.55
CA ARG A 486 -1.45 30.81 -9.98
C ARG A 486 -0.51 32.00 -9.85
N VAL A 487 0.66 31.77 -9.23
CA VAL A 487 1.72 32.77 -9.14
C VAL A 487 2.77 32.51 -10.21
N PRO A 488 2.96 33.40 -11.21
CA PRO A 488 4.01 33.21 -12.21
C PRO A 488 5.40 33.26 -11.59
N ARG A 489 6.27 32.31 -12.00
CA ARG A 489 7.67 32.20 -11.54
C ARG A 489 7.77 32.16 -10.01
N LEU A 490 6.92 31.37 -9.36
CA LEU A 490 6.81 31.31 -7.90
C LEU A 490 8.15 30.98 -7.25
N ASN A 491 8.86 29.97 -7.76
CA ASN A 491 10.19 29.61 -7.25
C ASN A 491 11.19 30.78 -7.29
N GLN A 492 11.18 31.60 -8.34
CA GLN A 492 12.07 32.77 -8.43
C GLN A 492 11.72 33.80 -7.34
N LYS A 493 10.44 34.06 -7.14
CA LYS A 493 9.97 34.98 -6.08
C LYS A 493 10.32 34.47 -4.69
N ILE A 494 10.12 33.17 -4.43
CA ILE A 494 10.51 32.53 -3.18
C ILE A 494 12.01 32.67 -2.98
N ARG A 495 12.86 32.30 -3.95
CA ARG A 495 14.32 32.44 -3.85
C ARG A 495 14.79 33.86 -3.53
N ASN A 496 14.12 34.88 -4.06
CA ASN A 496 14.46 36.27 -3.77
C ASN A 496 14.05 36.72 -2.34
N SER A 497 13.21 35.93 -1.66
CA SER A 497 12.62 36.27 -0.35
C SER A 497 13.24 35.49 0.82
N PHE A 498 14.09 34.50 0.53
CA PHE A 498 14.80 33.69 1.51
C PHE A 498 16.32 33.87 1.39
N PRO A 499 17.09 33.73 2.47
CA PRO A 499 18.55 33.69 2.41
C PRO A 499 19.04 32.57 1.50
N ILE A 500 20.11 32.82 0.73
CA ILE A 500 20.75 31.79 -0.08
C ILE A 500 21.70 31.00 0.81
N HIS A 501 21.50 29.68 0.87
CA HIS A 501 22.40 28.77 1.57
C HIS A 501 23.65 28.45 0.73
N HIS A 502 24.82 28.67 1.30
CA HIS A 502 26.11 28.40 0.67
C HIS A 502 26.87 27.35 1.52
N PRO A 503 26.72 26.05 1.22
CA PRO A 503 27.42 25.01 1.94
C PRO A 503 28.92 25.02 1.63
N ASP A 504 29.74 24.62 2.61
CA ASP A 504 31.17 24.40 2.43
C ASP A 504 31.42 23.19 1.50
N GLU A 505 32.56 23.14 0.81
CA GLU A 505 32.88 22.04 -0.11
C GLU A 505 32.91 20.68 0.58
N ASP A 506 33.32 20.65 1.84
CA ASP A 506 33.42 19.46 2.68
C ASP A 506 32.21 19.26 3.60
N ALA A 507 31.14 20.03 3.45
CA ALA A 507 29.95 19.99 4.30
C ALA A 507 29.31 18.58 4.40
N LEU A 508 28.69 18.30 5.54
CA LEU A 508 27.91 17.07 5.73
C LEU A 508 26.70 17.07 4.79
N ARG A 509 26.64 16.10 3.87
CA ARG A 509 25.54 15.94 2.92
C ARG A 509 24.40 15.14 3.55
N LEU A 510 23.29 15.80 3.84
CA LEU A 510 22.09 15.23 4.44
C LEU A 510 20.97 15.13 3.39
N LEU A 511 20.56 13.91 3.06
CA LEU A 511 19.40 13.68 2.18
C LEU A 511 18.18 13.34 3.03
N LEU A 512 17.10 14.11 2.89
CA LEU A 512 15.82 13.86 3.54
C LEU A 512 14.80 13.35 2.52
N LEU A 513 14.39 12.10 2.68
CA LEU A 513 13.42 11.43 1.82
C LEU A 513 12.02 11.45 2.44
N ASP A 514 11.04 11.89 1.66
CA ASP A 514 9.63 11.70 1.94
C ASP A 514 9.05 10.62 1.00
N VAL A 515 8.81 9.43 1.54
CA VAL A 515 8.26 8.28 0.79
C VAL A 515 6.78 8.04 1.11
N SER A 516 6.03 9.10 1.41
CA SER A 516 4.58 9.03 1.66
C SER A 516 3.71 9.05 0.40
N MET A 517 4.23 8.55 -0.72
CA MET A 517 3.51 8.33 -1.98
C MET A 517 4.15 7.17 -2.74
N ASN A 518 3.36 6.26 -3.27
CA ASN A 518 3.88 5.21 -4.16
C ASN A 518 4.30 5.80 -5.50
N PHE A 519 5.11 5.05 -6.24
CA PHE A 519 5.38 5.38 -7.64
C PHE A 519 4.09 5.33 -8.48
N THR A 520 4.06 6.07 -9.59
CA THR A 520 2.91 6.10 -10.47
C THR A 520 2.64 4.73 -11.10
N ASP A 521 1.57 4.08 -10.64
CA ASP A 521 1.00 2.88 -11.26
C ASP A 521 -0.54 3.00 -11.30
N LYS A 522 -1.18 2.61 -12.41
CA LYS A 522 -2.60 2.92 -12.72
C LYS A 522 -3.62 2.30 -11.76
N GLU A 523 -3.19 1.41 -10.86
CA GLU A 523 -4.09 0.60 -10.02
C GLU A 523 -4.31 1.16 -8.61
N TYR A 524 -3.50 2.13 -8.13
CA TYR A 524 -3.35 2.36 -6.69
C TYR A 524 -4.06 3.57 -6.06
N HIS A 525 -4.53 4.56 -6.83
CA HIS A 525 -5.12 5.77 -6.24
C HIS A 525 -6.33 6.29 -7.02
N LEU A 526 -7.36 6.79 -6.31
CA LEU A 526 -8.40 7.63 -6.94
C LEU A 526 -7.81 9.03 -7.24
N TYR A 527 -6.99 9.56 -6.31
CA TYR A 527 -6.22 10.80 -6.47
C TYR A 527 -4.91 10.80 -5.67
N ASP A 528 -3.94 11.56 -6.16
CA ASP A 528 -2.68 11.85 -5.50
C ASP A 528 -2.78 13.18 -4.75
N LEU A 529 -3.00 13.10 -3.43
CA LEU A 529 -2.89 14.27 -2.56
C LEU A 529 -1.40 14.58 -2.35
N VAL A 530 -0.95 15.68 -2.92
CA VAL A 530 0.45 16.08 -2.89
C VAL A 530 0.59 17.29 -2.01
N GLU A 531 1.39 17.14 -0.95
CA GLU A 531 1.81 18.25 -0.10
C GLU A 531 3.32 18.42 -0.12
N ALA A 532 3.75 19.67 -0.10
CA ALA A 532 5.14 19.98 0.19
C ALA A 532 5.49 19.42 1.58
N PRO A 533 6.66 18.78 1.76
CA PRO A 533 7.03 18.10 3.00
C PRO A 533 7.41 19.09 4.12
N LEU A 534 6.42 19.86 4.61
CA LEU A 534 6.59 20.96 5.55
C LEU A 534 7.41 20.59 6.80
N GLY A 535 7.19 19.39 7.36
CA GLY A 535 7.96 18.89 8.49
C GLY A 535 9.45 18.71 8.17
N LEU A 536 9.81 18.23 6.98
CA LEU A 536 11.21 18.12 6.54
C LEU A 536 11.82 19.50 6.25
N MET A 537 11.01 20.45 5.77
CA MET A 537 11.46 21.83 5.57
C MET A 537 11.77 22.50 6.91
N TYR A 538 10.91 22.38 7.93
CA TYR A 538 11.21 22.84 9.29
C TYR A 538 12.49 22.21 9.83
N LEU A 539 12.62 20.89 9.69
CA LEU A 539 13.78 20.13 10.13
C LEU A 539 15.07 20.66 9.50
N LEU A 540 15.10 20.78 8.17
CA LEU A 540 16.32 21.19 7.47
C LEU A 540 16.62 22.68 7.66
N THR A 541 15.59 23.52 7.73
CA THR A 541 15.76 24.95 8.06
C THR A 541 16.37 25.12 9.45
N TYR A 542 15.90 24.37 10.44
CA TYR A 542 16.47 24.38 11.78
C TYR A 542 17.94 23.94 11.77
N ILE A 543 18.28 22.88 11.03
CA ILE A 543 19.65 22.37 10.89
C ILE A 543 20.55 23.40 10.20
N HIS A 544 20.12 24.01 9.09
CA HIS A 544 20.87 25.08 8.41
C HIS A 544 21.08 26.29 9.31
N ASN A 545 20.06 26.72 10.06
CA ASN A 545 20.22 27.83 11.01
C ASN A 545 21.16 27.50 12.17
N THR A 546 21.22 26.24 12.59
CA THR A 546 22.04 25.81 13.72
C THR A 546 23.50 25.60 13.32
N TYR A 547 23.76 25.00 12.15
CA TYR A 547 25.10 24.58 11.74
C TYR A 547 25.67 25.33 10.54
N GLY A 548 24.88 26.20 9.91
CA GLY A 548 25.30 27.04 8.78
C GLY A 548 25.82 26.21 7.61
N SER A 549 26.88 26.71 6.98
CA SER A 549 27.53 26.13 5.79
C SER A 549 28.07 24.70 6.00
N ARG A 550 28.22 24.25 7.25
CA ARG A 550 28.74 22.91 7.59
C ARG A 550 27.81 21.77 7.18
N VAL A 551 26.56 22.05 6.83
CA VAL A 551 25.57 21.07 6.38
C VAL A 551 25.06 21.46 4.99
N ASN A 552 25.09 20.51 4.06
CA ASN A 552 24.44 20.61 2.76
C ASN A 552 23.23 19.67 2.75
N GLY A 553 22.03 20.23 2.84
CA GLY A 553 20.79 19.46 2.87
C GLY A 553 20.05 19.41 1.53
N LYS A 554 19.41 18.28 1.24
CA LYS A 554 18.46 18.14 0.13
C LYS A 554 17.21 17.41 0.60
N ILE A 555 16.03 17.85 0.16
CA ILE A 555 14.77 17.16 0.36
C ILE A 555 14.34 16.55 -0.98
N ALA A 556 13.84 15.33 -0.96
CA ALA A 556 13.22 14.71 -2.13
C ALA A 556 11.99 13.91 -1.73
N LYS A 557 10.90 14.08 -2.48
CA LYS A 557 9.65 13.36 -2.28
C LYS A 557 9.41 12.37 -3.41
N SER A 558 8.99 11.16 -3.06
CA SER A 558 8.56 10.18 -4.06
C SER A 558 7.40 10.74 -4.90
N LYS A 559 7.34 10.36 -6.18
CA LYS A 559 6.42 10.84 -7.21
C LYS A 559 6.62 12.28 -7.70
N ILE A 560 7.31 13.13 -6.94
CA ILE A 560 7.56 14.54 -7.30
C ILE A 560 9.01 14.78 -7.73
N ASP A 561 9.96 14.25 -6.96
CA ASP A 561 11.39 14.39 -7.21
C ASP A 561 12.04 13.12 -7.73
N PHE A 562 11.40 11.97 -7.51
CA PHE A 562 11.74 10.68 -8.10
C PHE A 562 10.49 9.79 -8.15
N ASP A 563 10.19 9.19 -9.30
CA ASP A 563 9.02 8.33 -9.51
C ASP A 563 9.40 6.89 -9.90
N SER A 564 10.66 6.53 -9.69
CA SER A 564 11.15 5.15 -9.81
C SER A 564 12.36 4.91 -8.92
N TYR A 565 12.67 3.63 -8.67
CA TYR A 565 13.89 3.24 -7.99
C TYR A 565 15.16 3.62 -8.78
N ASP A 566 15.09 3.69 -10.11
CA ASP A 566 16.17 4.15 -10.97
C ASP A 566 16.46 5.65 -10.76
N GLU A 567 15.41 6.47 -10.72
CA GLU A 567 15.54 7.90 -10.40
C GLU A 567 16.03 8.14 -8.97
N LEU A 568 15.56 7.33 -8.00
CA LEU A 568 16.09 7.36 -6.64
C LEU A 568 17.58 7.03 -6.61
N LYS A 569 18.02 6.02 -7.36
CA LYS A 569 19.44 5.66 -7.46
C LYS A 569 20.25 6.81 -8.06
N LEU A 570 19.78 7.42 -9.14
CA LEU A 570 20.44 8.58 -9.75
C LEU A 570 20.58 9.73 -8.75
N LEU A 571 19.52 10.02 -7.98
CA LEU A 571 19.55 11.03 -6.92
C LEU A 571 20.61 10.72 -5.85
N LEU A 572 20.72 9.46 -5.43
CA LEU A 572 21.71 9.02 -4.44
C LEU A 572 23.14 9.08 -4.97
N ASP A 573 23.36 8.68 -6.22
CA ASP A 573 24.67 8.68 -6.87
C ASP A 573 25.17 10.12 -7.15
N ASP A 574 24.27 11.03 -7.50
CA ASP A 574 24.54 12.44 -7.73
C ASP A 574 24.86 13.18 -6.42
N PHE A 575 23.97 13.04 -5.43
CA PHE A 575 24.10 13.77 -4.16
C PHE A 575 25.13 13.16 -3.19
N LYS A 576 25.35 11.84 -3.25
CA LYS A 576 26.29 11.08 -2.40
C LYS A 576 26.13 11.41 -0.90
N PRO A 577 24.94 11.17 -0.30
CA PRO A 577 24.69 11.57 1.08
C PRO A 577 25.67 10.91 2.07
N HIS A 578 26.01 11.61 3.14
CA HIS A 578 26.66 11.02 4.31
C HIS A 578 25.65 10.44 5.30
N VAL A 579 24.38 10.85 5.22
CA VAL A 579 23.27 10.37 6.04
C VAL A 579 21.97 10.55 5.27
N ILE A 580 21.06 9.58 5.43
CA ILE A 580 19.73 9.61 4.83
C ILE A 580 18.70 9.66 5.96
N GLY A 581 17.98 10.77 6.08
CA GLY A 581 16.76 10.82 6.86
C GLY A 581 15.59 10.36 6.00
N ILE A 582 14.71 9.50 6.51
CA ILE A 582 13.56 9.00 5.76
C ILE A 582 12.29 9.04 6.61
N ARG A 583 11.19 9.55 6.04
CA ARG A 583 9.88 9.59 6.69
C ARG A 583 8.78 9.02 5.81
N SER A 584 7.71 8.53 6.44
CA SER A 584 6.50 8.12 5.76
C SER A 584 5.25 8.19 6.65
N LEU A 585 4.08 8.02 6.05
CA LEU A 585 2.83 7.72 6.75
C LEU A 585 2.68 6.20 6.87
N SER A 586 1.93 5.73 7.88
CA SER A 586 1.76 4.30 8.15
C SER A 586 1.15 3.53 6.96
N THR A 587 0.30 4.18 6.15
CA THR A 587 -0.29 3.62 4.93
C THR A 587 0.73 3.28 3.84
N TYR A 588 1.94 3.84 3.89
CA TYR A 588 3.03 3.58 2.95
C TYR A 588 4.16 2.77 3.60
N ARG A 589 3.86 2.02 4.67
CA ARG A 589 4.82 1.17 5.38
C ARG A 589 5.57 0.21 4.45
N ASP A 590 4.84 -0.52 3.62
CA ASP A 590 5.44 -1.52 2.73
C ASP A 590 6.38 -0.85 1.70
N PHE A 591 5.97 0.30 1.14
CA PHE A 591 6.80 1.08 0.23
C PHE A 591 8.04 1.69 0.92
N PHE A 592 7.91 2.12 2.18
CA PHE A 592 9.03 2.61 2.99
C PHE A 592 10.11 1.54 3.16
N HIS A 593 9.74 0.33 3.59
CA HIS A 593 10.69 -0.77 3.77
C HIS A 593 11.26 -1.28 2.43
N GLY A 594 10.44 -1.32 1.38
CA GLY A 594 10.89 -1.61 0.02
C GLY A 594 11.96 -0.61 -0.44
N THR A 595 11.74 0.67 -0.17
CA THR A 595 12.69 1.75 -0.51
C THR A 595 13.99 1.63 0.28
N VAL A 596 13.93 1.41 1.59
CA VAL A 596 15.12 1.19 2.42
C VAL A 596 15.92 -0.02 1.92
N SER A 597 15.23 -1.13 1.60
CA SER A 597 15.85 -2.33 1.03
C SER A 597 16.53 -2.03 -0.31
N ALA A 598 15.88 -1.27 -1.21
CA ALA A 598 16.45 -0.85 -2.48
C ALA A 598 17.73 -0.02 -2.30
N ILE A 599 17.72 0.96 -1.37
CA ILE A 599 18.90 1.81 -1.06
C ILE A 599 20.10 0.94 -0.65
N ARG A 600 19.89 -0.03 0.25
CA ARG A 600 20.96 -0.95 0.65
C ARG A 600 21.41 -1.84 -0.49
N GLN A 601 20.47 -2.32 -1.31
CA GLN A 601 20.79 -3.09 -2.49
C GLN A 601 21.61 -2.29 -3.49
N PHE A 602 21.45 -0.96 -3.62
CA PHE A 602 22.31 -0.09 -4.44
C PHE A 602 23.77 0.02 -3.96
N GLY A 603 24.12 -0.59 -2.83
CA GLY A 603 25.45 -0.52 -2.24
C GLY A 603 25.65 0.69 -1.32
N ILE A 604 24.56 1.41 -0.98
CA ILE A 604 24.62 2.58 -0.10
C ILE A 604 24.60 2.14 1.36
N THR A 605 25.73 2.33 2.05
CA THR A 605 25.95 1.86 3.44
C THR A 605 25.91 2.98 4.48
N VAL A 606 25.63 4.22 4.08
CA VAL A 606 25.56 5.35 5.01
C VAL A 606 24.38 5.21 6.00
N PRO A 607 24.42 5.87 7.17
CA PRO A 607 23.35 5.76 8.15
C PRO A 607 21.98 6.16 7.61
N ILE A 608 20.96 5.35 7.89
CA ILE A 608 19.55 5.62 7.59
C ILE A 608 18.82 5.90 8.90
N VAL A 609 18.30 7.11 9.04
CA VAL A 609 17.56 7.58 10.22
C VAL A 609 16.08 7.76 9.87
N ALA A 610 15.21 6.99 10.51
CA ALA A 610 13.77 7.08 10.29
C ALA A 610 13.12 8.12 11.22
N GLY A 611 12.13 8.85 10.71
CA GLY A 611 11.36 9.83 11.48
C GLY A 611 9.92 9.99 10.99
N GLY A 612 9.21 10.93 11.61
CA GLY A 612 7.82 11.25 11.26
C GLY A 612 6.77 10.31 11.89
N PRO A 613 5.51 10.39 11.41
CA PRO A 613 4.37 9.67 11.98
C PRO A 613 4.57 8.17 12.13
N TYR A 614 4.95 7.48 11.05
CA TYR A 614 5.12 6.02 11.04
C TYR A 614 6.22 5.58 12.02
N ALA A 615 7.38 6.27 11.99
CA ALA A 615 8.48 5.95 12.88
C ALA A 615 8.12 6.18 14.35
N THR A 616 7.37 7.24 14.65
CA THR A 616 6.96 7.55 16.03
C THR A 616 5.94 6.56 16.58
N SER A 617 4.96 6.13 15.78
CA SER A 617 3.92 5.20 16.23
C SER A 617 4.40 3.75 16.34
N THR A 618 5.41 3.37 15.54
CA THR A 618 5.70 1.96 15.26
C THR A 618 7.21 1.65 15.24
N TYR A 619 8.02 2.41 16.00
CA TYR A 619 9.49 2.27 16.04
C TYR A 619 9.99 0.86 16.37
N LYS A 620 9.25 0.08 17.16
CA LYS A 620 9.61 -1.30 17.53
C LYS A 620 9.62 -2.23 16.31
N LEU A 621 8.61 -2.12 15.45
CA LEU A 621 8.55 -2.86 14.19
C LEU A 621 9.65 -2.37 13.26
N LEU A 622 9.81 -1.05 13.17
CA LEU A 622 10.73 -0.41 12.24
C LEU A 622 12.19 -0.83 12.52
N LEU A 623 12.61 -0.90 13.78
CA LEU A 623 13.98 -1.32 14.14
C LEU A 623 14.24 -2.83 14.08
N GLN A 624 13.22 -3.65 13.79
CA GLN A 624 13.46 -5.03 13.36
C GLN A 624 14.11 -5.06 11.98
N ASP A 625 13.80 -4.10 11.10
CA ASP A 625 14.48 -3.97 9.82
C ASP A 625 15.96 -3.62 10.07
N PRO A 626 16.89 -4.55 9.75
CA PRO A 626 18.31 -4.35 10.02
C PRO A 626 18.91 -3.22 9.17
N ASN A 627 18.20 -2.77 8.13
CA ASN A 627 18.67 -1.73 7.22
C ASN A 627 18.54 -0.31 7.80
N ILE A 628 17.81 -0.14 8.90
CA ILE A 628 17.55 1.17 9.53
C ILE A 628 18.37 1.30 10.80
N ASP A 629 19.16 2.35 10.94
CA ASP A 629 20.16 2.49 12.00
C ASP A 629 19.60 3.17 13.26
N LEU A 630 18.69 4.13 13.08
CA LEU A 630 18.21 4.99 14.15
C LEU A 630 16.77 5.46 13.89
N VAL A 631 15.98 5.63 14.96
CA VAL A 631 14.66 6.27 14.91
C VAL A 631 14.66 7.55 15.74
N VAL A 632 14.13 8.63 15.16
CA VAL A 632 13.79 9.87 15.88
C VAL A 632 12.29 9.89 16.14
N MET A 633 11.89 10.00 17.41
CA MET A 633 10.50 10.02 17.84
C MET A 633 9.98 11.45 18.04
N GLY A 634 8.74 11.70 17.63
CA GLY A 634 8.08 12.99 17.83
C GLY A 634 8.71 14.13 17.02
N GLU A 635 8.91 15.28 17.66
CA GLU A 635 9.51 16.45 17.02
C GLU A 635 11.00 16.24 16.74
N GLY A 636 11.35 16.34 15.47
CA GLY A 636 12.67 15.99 14.97
C GLY A 636 13.66 17.13 14.99
N GLU A 637 13.23 18.39 15.03
CA GLU A 637 14.08 19.56 14.78
C GLU A 637 15.29 19.59 15.73
N ILE A 638 15.02 19.56 17.03
CA ILE A 638 16.08 19.57 18.05
C ILE A 638 16.76 18.20 18.15
N THR A 639 15.98 17.12 18.18
CA THR A 639 16.50 15.75 18.40
C THR A 639 17.43 15.31 17.28
N PHE A 640 16.97 15.39 16.03
CA PHE A 640 17.78 15.04 14.88
C PHE A 640 18.87 16.09 14.62
N GLY A 641 18.60 17.37 14.90
CA GLY A 641 19.63 18.40 14.91
C GLY A 641 20.81 18.03 15.82
N GLU A 642 20.55 17.49 17.01
CA GLU A 642 21.59 17.01 17.93
C GLU A 642 22.34 15.79 17.38
N VAL A 643 21.64 14.84 16.74
CA VAL A 643 22.26 13.70 16.03
C VAL A 643 23.23 14.21 14.95
N ILE A 644 22.79 15.16 14.11
CA ILE A 644 23.63 15.76 13.07
C ILE A 644 24.83 16.49 13.68
N GLY A 645 24.64 17.21 14.78
CA GLY A 645 25.73 17.85 15.53
C GLY A 645 26.79 16.84 15.96
N LYS A 646 26.38 15.70 16.51
CA LYS A 646 27.29 14.62 16.89
C LYS A 646 27.96 13.93 15.70
N MET A 647 27.30 13.84 14.56
CA MET A 647 27.93 13.36 13.33
C MET A 647 28.97 14.34 12.79
N LEU A 648 28.71 15.64 12.87
CA LEU A 648 29.69 16.68 12.50
C LEU A 648 30.94 16.63 13.38
N GLU A 649 30.80 16.29 14.66
CA GLU A 649 31.91 16.06 15.59
C GLU A 649 32.67 14.73 15.32
N ASN A 650 32.02 13.77 14.64
CA ASN A 650 32.49 12.40 14.46
C ASN A 650 32.76 12.05 12.98
N HIS A 651 33.34 12.97 12.22
CA HIS A 651 33.71 12.76 10.80
C HIS A 651 32.56 12.21 9.93
N TYR A 652 31.35 12.70 10.16
CA TYR A 652 30.11 12.34 9.46
C TYR A 652 29.61 10.92 9.69
N LEU A 653 30.22 10.19 10.63
CA LEU A 653 29.79 8.87 11.05
C LEU A 653 28.79 8.97 12.21
N LEU A 654 27.83 8.05 12.24
CA LEU A 654 26.91 7.92 13.36
C LEU A 654 27.73 7.72 14.65
N PRO A 655 27.46 8.47 15.74
CA PRO A 655 28.25 8.37 16.96
C PRO A 655 28.05 7.02 17.65
N GLY A 656 29.00 6.66 18.52
CA GLY A 656 28.94 5.41 19.28
C GLY A 656 27.75 5.35 20.26
N LEU A 657 27.44 4.13 20.72
CA LEU A 657 26.26 3.84 21.55
C LEU A 657 26.20 4.67 22.85
N GLU A 658 27.34 5.02 23.45
CA GLU A 658 27.39 5.85 24.67
C GLU A 658 26.85 7.26 24.41
N VAL A 659 27.31 7.90 23.34
CA VAL A 659 26.83 9.22 22.92
C VAL A 659 25.36 9.17 22.52
N LEU A 660 24.94 8.12 21.80
CA LEU A 660 23.54 7.96 21.43
C LEU A 660 22.62 7.82 22.66
N ARG A 661 23.07 7.25 23.78
CA ARG A 661 22.25 7.15 25.01
C ARG A 661 21.92 8.51 25.64
N GLU A 662 22.75 9.53 25.37
CA GLU A 662 22.59 10.87 25.94
C GLU A 662 21.59 11.74 25.16
N ILE A 663 21.42 11.46 23.86
CA ILE A 663 20.50 12.20 23.00
C ILE A 663 19.07 11.79 23.32
N LYS A 664 18.24 12.74 23.74
CA LYS A 664 16.83 12.48 24.08
C LYS A 664 15.96 12.32 22.83
N GLY A 665 15.00 11.40 22.87
CA GLY A 665 13.96 11.25 21.85
C GLY A 665 14.33 10.32 20.70
N ILE A 666 15.37 9.50 20.85
CA ILE A 666 15.77 8.50 19.85
C ILE A 666 15.66 7.06 20.34
N VAL A 667 15.53 6.14 19.39
CA VAL A 667 15.55 4.69 19.61
C VAL A 667 16.52 4.04 18.64
N PHE A 668 17.37 3.14 19.12
CA PHE A 668 18.34 2.41 18.31
C PHE A 668 18.57 1.01 18.88
N ARG A 669 19.24 0.16 18.09
CA ARG A 669 19.65 -1.16 18.56
C ARG A 669 20.87 -1.06 19.48
N SER A 670 20.80 -1.69 20.65
CA SER A 670 21.89 -1.74 21.63
C SER A 670 23.10 -2.50 21.10
N HIS A 671 22.90 -3.48 20.21
CA HIS A 671 23.94 -4.31 19.60
C HIS A 671 23.66 -4.44 18.09
N PRO A 672 24.68 -4.68 17.24
CA PRO A 672 24.45 -5.04 15.85
C PRO A 672 23.55 -6.27 15.74
N PRO A 673 22.71 -6.38 14.69
CA PRO A 673 21.90 -7.58 14.49
C PRO A 673 22.80 -8.82 14.45
N ALA A 674 22.49 -9.85 15.23
CA ALA A 674 23.26 -11.09 15.23
C ALA A 674 23.26 -11.67 13.81
N SER A 675 24.45 -11.93 13.25
CA SER A 675 24.66 -12.45 11.88
C SER A 675 24.09 -13.86 11.67
N THR A 676 23.62 -14.51 12.72
CA THR A 676 23.03 -15.85 12.69
C THR A 676 21.86 -15.89 13.67
N GLY A 677 20.64 -16.03 13.15
CA GLY A 677 19.41 -16.12 13.96
C GLY A 677 18.45 -14.92 13.86
N SER A 678 18.63 -14.01 12.89
CA SER A 678 17.63 -12.97 12.60
C SER A 678 16.27 -13.59 12.26
N ASN A 679 15.22 -13.24 13.01
CA ASN A 679 13.83 -13.54 12.67
C ASN A 679 13.35 -12.81 11.40
N VAL A 680 14.12 -11.85 10.89
CA VAL A 680 13.80 -11.04 9.70
C VAL A 680 14.42 -11.65 8.46
N ARG A 681 13.60 -11.79 7.42
CA ARG A 681 13.95 -12.33 6.12
C ARG A 681 14.42 -11.23 5.17
N GLU A 682 15.54 -11.44 4.48
CA GLU A 682 15.99 -10.54 3.42
C GLU A 682 15.09 -10.67 2.19
N VAL A 683 14.78 -9.55 1.53
CA VAL A 683 14.03 -9.49 0.28
C VAL A 683 14.86 -8.77 -0.77
N ILE A 684 15.31 -9.53 -1.78
CA ILE A 684 16.05 -9.00 -2.93
C ILE A 684 15.04 -8.54 -3.99
N LEU A 685 15.11 -7.26 -4.36
CA LEU A 685 14.30 -6.67 -5.42
C LEU A 685 15.01 -6.92 -6.74
N TRP A 686 14.66 -7.99 -7.42
CA TRP A 686 15.42 -8.55 -8.55
C TRP A 686 15.63 -7.56 -9.70
N ASP A 687 14.60 -6.81 -10.05
CA ASP A 687 14.62 -5.79 -11.09
C ASP A 687 15.58 -4.63 -10.79
N GLN A 688 15.78 -4.32 -9.51
CA GLN A 688 16.73 -3.31 -9.04
C GLN A 688 18.15 -3.88 -8.89
N PHE A 689 18.22 -5.14 -8.46
CA PHE A 689 19.46 -5.79 -8.08
C PHE A 689 20.23 -6.39 -9.26
N SER A 690 19.53 -6.97 -10.24
CA SER A 690 20.12 -7.75 -11.34
C SER A 690 21.23 -7.02 -12.12
N ARG A 691 21.21 -5.69 -12.14
CA ARG A 691 22.23 -4.84 -12.78
C ARG A 691 23.61 -4.93 -12.09
N GLN A 692 23.65 -5.31 -10.82
CA GLN A 692 24.87 -5.47 -10.01
C GLN A 692 25.52 -6.84 -10.15
N LEU A 693 24.85 -7.79 -10.81
CA LEU A 693 25.41 -9.12 -11.04
C LEU A 693 26.75 -9.04 -11.78
N SER A 694 26.95 -8.02 -12.60
CA SER A 694 28.21 -7.71 -13.29
C SER A 694 29.44 -7.62 -12.38
N LEU A 695 29.25 -7.34 -11.08
CA LEU A 695 30.32 -7.28 -10.08
C LEU A 695 30.71 -8.66 -9.54
N GLN A 696 29.94 -9.70 -9.84
CA GLN A 696 30.17 -11.06 -9.36
C GLN A 696 30.91 -11.92 -10.40
N PRO A 697 31.61 -12.98 -9.96
CA PRO A 697 32.29 -13.89 -10.87
C PRO A 697 31.32 -14.57 -11.84
N THR A 698 31.71 -14.67 -13.12
CA THR A 698 30.91 -15.33 -14.17
C THR A 698 31.13 -16.84 -14.24
N GLY A 699 32.19 -17.36 -13.62
CA GLY A 699 32.52 -18.78 -13.60
C GLY A 699 31.60 -19.59 -12.68
N ASN A 700 31.39 -20.87 -13.01
CA ASN A 700 30.57 -21.77 -12.19
C ASN A 700 31.14 -21.84 -10.77
N PRO A 701 30.29 -21.68 -9.73
CA PRO A 701 30.75 -21.90 -8.36
C PRO A 701 31.10 -23.38 -8.13
N PRO A 702 32.00 -23.70 -7.18
CA PRO A 702 32.31 -25.09 -6.86
C PRO A 702 31.04 -25.87 -6.47
N PRO A 703 30.88 -27.14 -6.90
CA PRO A 703 29.71 -27.94 -6.58
C PRO A 703 29.61 -28.14 -5.06
N LEU A 704 28.43 -27.88 -4.51
CA LEU A 704 28.10 -28.08 -3.08
C LEU A 704 26.97 -29.07 -2.87
N HIS A 705 26.47 -29.69 -3.96
CA HIS A 705 25.23 -30.46 -3.98
C HIS A 705 25.43 -31.94 -4.22
N SER A 706 24.49 -32.71 -3.71
CA SER A 706 24.18 -34.09 -4.03
C SER A 706 22.83 -34.17 -4.77
N PRO A 707 22.60 -35.16 -5.64
CA PRO A 707 21.30 -35.34 -6.32
C PRO A 707 20.10 -35.58 -5.42
N ILE A 708 20.36 -35.99 -4.17
CA ILE A 708 19.36 -36.17 -3.10
C ILE A 708 19.14 -34.89 -2.29
N ASP A 709 19.87 -33.81 -2.58
CA ASP A 709 19.61 -32.53 -1.95
C ASP A 709 18.32 -31.91 -2.52
N LEU A 710 17.66 -31.13 -1.66
CA LEU A 710 16.40 -30.48 -1.95
C LEU A 710 16.57 -29.45 -3.09
N ALA A 711 15.83 -29.64 -4.18
CA ALA A 711 15.82 -28.75 -5.34
C ALA A 711 14.66 -27.75 -5.29
N CYS A 712 13.48 -28.21 -4.87
CA CYS A 712 12.27 -27.40 -4.87
C CYS A 712 11.38 -27.76 -3.69
N VAL A 713 10.75 -26.75 -3.08
CA VAL A 713 9.62 -26.91 -2.18
C VAL A 713 8.39 -26.38 -2.90
N ASN A 714 7.26 -27.09 -2.82
CA ASN A 714 5.98 -26.55 -3.25
C ASN A 714 4.96 -26.73 -2.13
N VAL A 715 4.21 -25.68 -1.79
CA VAL A 715 3.23 -25.71 -0.71
C VAL A 715 1.84 -25.60 -1.31
N VAL A 716 1.11 -26.71 -1.28
CA VAL A 716 -0.27 -26.78 -1.75
C VAL A 716 -1.24 -26.62 -0.57
N GLN A 717 -2.43 -26.10 -0.86
CA GLN A 717 -3.53 -26.11 0.10
C GLN A 717 -4.32 -27.39 -0.11
N VAL A 718 -4.59 -28.10 0.99
CA VAL A 718 -5.47 -29.26 0.98
C VAL A 718 -6.65 -28.92 1.89
N ASP A 719 -7.86 -29.02 1.36
CA ASP A 719 -9.09 -28.78 2.12
C ASP A 719 -9.78 -30.14 2.38
N GLU A 720 -9.96 -30.50 3.66
CA GLU A 720 -10.67 -31.71 4.10
C GLU A 720 -11.83 -31.33 5.05
N GLY A 721 -13.05 -31.25 4.51
CA GLY A 721 -14.24 -30.83 5.27
C GLY A 721 -14.15 -29.35 5.71
N ASP A 722 -14.43 -29.06 6.98
CA ASP A 722 -14.28 -27.71 7.56
C ASP A 722 -12.83 -27.36 7.94
N ARG A 723 -11.84 -28.18 7.55
CA ARG A 723 -10.43 -27.99 7.92
C ARG A 723 -9.56 -27.78 6.69
N THR A 724 -8.87 -26.65 6.67
CA THR A 724 -7.80 -26.35 5.71
C THR A 724 -6.45 -26.62 6.36
N TRP A 725 -5.60 -27.40 5.70
CA TRP A 725 -4.19 -27.59 6.10
C TRP A 725 -3.23 -27.42 4.92
N MET A 726 -1.96 -27.18 5.23
CA MET A 726 -0.91 -26.97 4.24
C MET A 726 -0.09 -28.24 4.06
N GLN A 727 0.18 -28.61 2.81
CA GLN A 727 1.07 -29.72 2.50
C GLN A 727 2.23 -29.25 1.61
N GLY A 728 3.44 -29.31 2.18
CA GLY A 728 4.68 -29.06 1.44
C GLY A 728 5.17 -30.33 0.75
N ILE A 729 5.28 -30.31 -0.58
CA ILE A 729 6.04 -31.31 -1.33
C ILE A 729 7.50 -30.84 -1.40
N MET A 730 8.39 -31.63 -0.81
CA MET A 730 9.84 -31.47 -0.92
C MET A 730 10.35 -32.34 -2.06
N MET A 731 10.95 -31.75 -3.09
CA MET A 731 11.47 -32.45 -4.26
C MET A 731 13.00 -32.34 -4.33
N GLU A 732 13.66 -33.50 -4.31
CA GLU A 732 15.10 -33.62 -4.57
C GLU A 732 15.40 -33.38 -6.06
N HIS A 733 16.67 -33.09 -6.39
CA HIS A 733 17.10 -32.90 -7.77
C HIS A 733 16.77 -34.11 -8.66
N GLN A 734 16.96 -35.33 -8.15
CA GLN A 734 16.65 -36.56 -8.89
C GLN A 734 15.15 -36.69 -9.18
N THR A 735 14.30 -36.50 -8.17
CA THR A 735 12.84 -36.57 -8.30
C THR A 735 12.30 -35.56 -9.31
N LEU A 736 12.85 -34.34 -9.29
CA LEU A 736 12.46 -33.29 -10.24
C LEU A 736 12.90 -33.64 -11.68
N LEU A 737 14.08 -34.27 -11.86
CA LEU A 737 14.52 -34.76 -13.17
C LEU A 737 13.66 -35.91 -13.69
N ASP A 738 13.26 -36.83 -12.81
CA ASP A 738 12.30 -37.89 -13.13
C ASP A 738 10.98 -37.35 -13.64
N TYR A 739 10.52 -36.25 -13.05
CA TYR A 739 9.28 -35.59 -13.43
C TYR A 739 9.38 -34.92 -14.80
N ILE A 740 10.42 -34.12 -15.04
CA ILE A 740 10.62 -33.44 -16.33
C ILE A 740 10.80 -34.47 -17.46
N ALA A 741 11.49 -35.58 -17.21
CA ALA A 741 11.69 -36.63 -18.19
C ALA A 741 10.40 -37.35 -18.62
N ARG A 742 9.35 -37.31 -17.78
CA ARG A 742 8.03 -37.88 -18.09
C ARG A 742 7.14 -36.94 -18.92
N GLY A 743 7.65 -35.76 -19.31
CA GLY A 743 6.97 -34.81 -20.19
C GLY A 743 6.07 -33.80 -19.47
N TYR A 744 6.14 -33.73 -18.14
CA TYR A 744 5.38 -32.76 -17.36
C TYR A 744 6.05 -31.38 -17.34
N SER A 745 5.24 -30.33 -17.41
CA SER A 745 5.72 -28.96 -17.33
C SER A 745 5.82 -28.51 -15.88
N TRP A 746 6.98 -28.05 -15.44
CA TRP A 746 7.13 -27.50 -14.08
C TRP A 746 6.48 -26.10 -13.94
N THR A 747 6.21 -25.39 -15.04
CA THR A 747 5.80 -23.99 -15.00
C THR A 747 4.30 -23.74 -14.75
N ASP A 748 3.48 -24.80 -14.64
CA ASP A 748 2.03 -24.66 -14.47
C ASP A 748 1.61 -25.05 -13.05
N GLY A 749 1.21 -24.06 -12.25
CA GLY A 749 0.88 -24.23 -10.83
C GLY A 749 -0.21 -25.26 -10.55
N LYS A 750 -1.16 -25.43 -11.49
CA LYS A 750 -2.26 -26.41 -11.40
C LYS A 750 -1.81 -27.87 -11.52
N GLU A 751 -0.70 -28.15 -12.20
CA GLU A 751 -0.18 -29.51 -12.30
C GLU A 751 0.58 -29.92 -11.04
N LEU A 752 1.22 -28.98 -10.34
CA LEU A 752 1.86 -29.27 -9.07
C LEU A 752 0.84 -29.58 -7.95
N ASP A 753 -0.35 -28.97 -7.99
CA ASP A 753 -1.48 -29.34 -7.12
C ASP A 753 -1.90 -30.81 -7.37
N ARG A 754 -1.95 -31.23 -8.65
CA ARG A 754 -2.21 -32.64 -9.03
C ARG A 754 -1.13 -33.61 -8.53
N ILE A 755 0.14 -33.17 -8.43
CA ILE A 755 1.24 -33.98 -7.88
C ILE A 755 1.01 -34.24 -6.38
N ALA A 756 0.60 -33.23 -5.61
CA ALA A 756 0.29 -33.39 -4.18
C ALA A 756 -0.79 -34.45 -3.95
N VAL A 757 -1.85 -34.39 -4.75
CA VAL A 757 -2.95 -35.35 -4.73
C VAL A 757 -2.48 -36.75 -5.12
N SER A 758 -1.57 -36.88 -6.10
CA SER A 758 -1.03 -38.17 -6.53
C SER A 758 -0.12 -38.85 -5.49
N PHE A 759 0.69 -38.08 -4.75
CA PHE A 759 1.56 -38.60 -3.69
C PHE A 759 0.75 -39.06 -2.46
N HIS A 760 -0.44 -38.46 -2.25
CA HIS A 760 -1.38 -38.89 -1.21
C HIS A 760 -2.01 -40.27 -1.50
N ARG A 761 -2.27 -40.58 -2.78
CA ARG A 761 -2.77 -41.90 -3.20
C ARG A 761 -1.84 -43.05 -2.80
N GLU A 762 -0.54 -42.79 -2.70
CA GLU A 762 0.44 -43.84 -2.37
C GLU A 762 0.72 -43.98 -0.85
N THR A 763 0.29 -43.02 -0.01
CA THR A 763 0.80 -42.92 1.37
C THR A 763 -0.23 -42.90 2.52
N LYS A 764 -1.55 -43.02 2.29
CA LYS A 764 -2.51 -43.29 3.38
C LYS A 764 -3.37 -44.54 3.20
N GLN A 765 -3.19 -45.48 4.12
CA GLN A 765 -4.21 -46.41 4.61
C GLN A 765 -5.30 -45.61 5.34
N GLY A 766 -6.32 -45.19 4.61
CA GLY A 766 -7.63 -44.75 5.10
C GLY A 766 -8.70 -45.43 4.25
N ASP A 767 -9.97 -45.43 4.68
CA ASP A 767 -11.09 -46.31 4.29
C ASP A 767 -11.52 -46.28 2.79
N TRP A 768 -10.56 -46.48 1.90
CA TRP A 768 -10.75 -46.79 0.50
C TRP A 768 -11.53 -48.07 0.35
N GLU A 769 -11.40 -49.04 1.26
CA GLU A 769 -12.21 -50.25 1.22
C GLU A 769 -13.71 -49.95 1.33
N ALA A 770 -14.16 -49.00 2.18
CA ALA A 770 -15.59 -48.65 2.23
C ALA A 770 -16.07 -47.85 1.02
N GLN A 771 -15.28 -46.91 0.50
CA GLN A 771 -15.66 -46.14 -0.71
C GLN A 771 -15.55 -46.97 -1.99
N GLU A 772 -14.50 -47.78 -2.11
CA GLU A 772 -14.34 -48.76 -3.19
C GLU A 772 -15.39 -49.85 -3.07
N ALA A 773 -15.75 -50.33 -1.87
CA ALA A 773 -16.89 -51.24 -1.69
C ALA A 773 -18.22 -50.56 -2.01
N PHE A 774 -18.39 -49.28 -1.70
CA PHE A 774 -19.57 -48.49 -2.10
C PHE A 774 -19.67 -48.42 -3.63
N TRP A 775 -18.63 -47.97 -4.33
CA TRP A 775 -18.65 -47.86 -5.79
C TRP A 775 -18.64 -49.22 -6.49
N LYS A 776 -17.93 -50.22 -5.97
CA LYS A 776 -18.03 -51.61 -6.47
C LYS A 776 -19.42 -52.17 -6.26
N ARG A 777 -20.16 -51.78 -5.21
CA ARG A 777 -21.56 -52.17 -4.98
C ARG A 777 -22.51 -51.40 -5.91
N GLU A 778 -22.41 -50.08 -6.00
CA GLU A 778 -23.27 -49.25 -6.86
C GLU A 778 -23.04 -49.53 -8.34
N LEU A 779 -21.80 -49.82 -8.75
CA LEU A 779 -21.44 -50.20 -10.11
C LEU A 779 -21.37 -51.74 -10.29
N SER A 780 -21.81 -52.53 -9.30
CA SER A 780 -21.93 -53.99 -9.48
C SER A 780 -23.15 -54.30 -10.34
N GLY A 781 -22.91 -54.53 -11.63
CA GLY A 781 -23.96 -54.87 -12.57
C GLY A 781 -23.54 -54.64 -14.01
N LYS A 782 -24.49 -54.77 -14.95
CA LYS A 782 -24.28 -54.29 -16.31
C LYS A 782 -24.31 -52.76 -16.28
N ILE A 783 -23.14 -52.13 -16.39
CA ILE A 783 -23.00 -50.69 -16.54
C ILE A 783 -23.72 -50.29 -17.84
N PRO A 784 -24.63 -49.29 -17.82
CA PRO A 784 -25.32 -48.84 -19.03
C PRO A 784 -24.29 -48.28 -20.01
N VAL A 785 -24.20 -48.91 -21.18
CA VAL A 785 -23.42 -48.40 -22.31
C VAL A 785 -24.27 -47.36 -23.02
N LEU A 786 -23.71 -46.18 -23.24
CA LEU A 786 -24.39 -45.09 -23.93
C LEU A 786 -24.56 -45.45 -25.43
N ASN A 787 -25.80 -45.63 -25.86
CA ASN A 787 -26.19 -46.00 -27.22
C ASN A 787 -26.29 -44.77 -28.12
N LEU A 788 -25.15 -44.14 -28.39
CA LEU A 788 -25.07 -43.10 -29.43
C LEU A 788 -25.04 -43.78 -30.81
N THR A 789 -25.79 -43.22 -31.76
CA THR A 789 -25.65 -43.61 -33.16
C THR A 789 -24.28 -43.18 -33.64
N ALA A 790 -23.36 -44.13 -33.79
CA ALA A 790 -22.02 -43.86 -34.29
C ALA A 790 -22.02 -43.84 -35.82
N ASP A 791 -21.33 -42.87 -36.41
CA ASP A 791 -21.11 -42.80 -37.87
C ASP A 791 -20.15 -43.91 -38.37
N PHE A 792 -19.45 -44.58 -37.46
CA PHE A 792 -18.44 -45.61 -37.74
C PHE A 792 -18.57 -46.79 -36.77
N GLU A 793 -18.26 -48.00 -37.23
CA GLU A 793 -18.18 -49.16 -36.34
C GLU A 793 -17.01 -49.01 -35.34
N PRO A 794 -17.19 -49.35 -34.05
CA PRO A 794 -16.12 -49.30 -33.06
C PRO A 794 -14.95 -50.21 -33.47
N PRO A 795 -13.68 -49.75 -33.38
CA PRO A 795 -12.53 -50.57 -33.71
C PRO A 795 -12.41 -51.78 -32.77
N ALA A 796 -12.00 -52.94 -33.30
CA ALA A 796 -11.85 -54.20 -32.55
C ALA A 796 -10.76 -54.16 -31.45
N ARG A 797 -9.98 -53.07 -31.37
CA ARG A 797 -9.01 -52.80 -30.30
C ARG A 797 -9.31 -51.44 -29.68
N GLU A 798 -9.29 -51.38 -28.36
CA GLU A 798 -9.44 -50.15 -27.58
C GLU A 798 -8.34 -49.15 -27.97
N ASN A 799 -8.75 -47.97 -28.42
CA ASN A 799 -7.86 -46.85 -28.72
C ASN A 799 -8.25 -45.65 -27.83
N ARG A 800 -7.25 -44.91 -27.35
CA ARG A 800 -7.41 -43.71 -26.50
C ARG A 800 -7.26 -42.39 -27.27
N ASP A 801 -7.19 -42.44 -28.60
CA ASP A 801 -7.16 -41.26 -29.47
C ASP A 801 -8.51 -40.52 -29.43
N GLY A 802 -8.70 -39.64 -28.45
CA GLY A 802 -9.86 -38.75 -28.34
C GLY A 802 -9.62 -37.41 -29.04
N GLY A 803 -10.56 -36.98 -29.87
CA GLY A 803 -10.59 -35.61 -30.39
C GLY A 803 -11.14 -34.61 -29.36
N LYS A 804 -10.65 -33.37 -29.38
CA LYS A 804 -11.24 -32.26 -28.60
C LYS A 804 -11.98 -31.33 -29.53
N ILE A 805 -13.24 -31.04 -29.20
CA ILE A 805 -14.04 -30.00 -29.86
C ILE A 805 -14.19 -28.86 -28.87
N ASN A 806 -13.69 -27.69 -29.24
CA ASN A 806 -13.89 -26.46 -28.49
C ASN A 806 -14.96 -25.62 -29.18
N PHE A 807 -15.88 -25.06 -28.42
CA PHE A 807 -16.82 -24.06 -28.91
C PHE A 807 -16.96 -22.96 -27.86
N GLU A 808 -17.26 -21.75 -28.32
CA GLU A 808 -17.45 -20.58 -27.46
C GLU A 808 -18.93 -20.23 -27.37
N ILE A 809 -19.36 -19.80 -26.18
CA ILE A 809 -20.72 -19.34 -25.90
C ILE A 809 -20.68 -17.82 -25.78
N GLY A 810 -21.60 -17.13 -26.46
CA GLY A 810 -21.66 -15.67 -26.47
C GLY A 810 -21.87 -15.05 -25.08
N PRO A 811 -21.57 -13.75 -24.90
CA PRO A 811 -21.68 -13.07 -23.60
C PRO A 811 -23.12 -13.06 -23.06
N LYS A 812 -24.11 -12.96 -23.95
CA LYS A 812 -25.54 -12.93 -23.60
C LYS A 812 -25.99 -14.28 -23.03
N GLU A 813 -25.67 -15.36 -23.71
CA GLU A 813 -25.99 -16.74 -23.32
C GLU A 813 -25.23 -17.14 -22.05
N THR A 814 -23.95 -16.74 -21.93
CA THR A 814 -23.15 -16.97 -20.73
C THR A 814 -23.77 -16.27 -19.51
N THR A 815 -24.24 -15.03 -19.66
CA THR A 815 -24.90 -14.29 -18.59
C THR A 815 -26.21 -14.97 -18.17
N ALA A 816 -27.01 -15.42 -19.14
CA ALA A 816 -28.25 -16.15 -18.87
C ALA A 816 -28.00 -17.49 -18.15
N LEU A 817 -26.99 -18.26 -18.56
CA LEU A 817 -26.61 -19.52 -17.91
C LEU A 817 -26.15 -19.29 -16.46
N LYS A 818 -25.33 -18.26 -16.22
CA LYS A 818 -24.93 -17.87 -14.85
C LYS A 818 -26.12 -17.46 -14.00
N GLN A 819 -27.12 -16.78 -14.57
CA GLN A 819 -28.31 -16.39 -13.84
C GLN A 819 -29.19 -17.61 -13.50
N VAL A 820 -29.32 -18.58 -14.40
CA VAL A 820 -30.00 -19.85 -14.13
C VAL A 820 -29.27 -20.61 -13.01
N ALA A 821 -27.93 -20.75 -13.09
CA ALA A 821 -27.14 -21.42 -12.06
C ALA A 821 -27.37 -20.80 -10.67
N ARG A 822 -27.32 -19.47 -10.59
CA ARG A 822 -27.65 -18.70 -9.36
C ARG A 822 -29.07 -18.91 -8.86
N THR A 823 -30.05 -19.00 -9.75
CA THR A 823 -31.47 -19.20 -9.37
C THR A 823 -31.68 -20.56 -8.69
N TRP A 824 -30.94 -21.58 -9.14
CA TRP A 824 -31.05 -22.95 -8.62
C TRP A 824 -30.01 -23.29 -7.54
N GLY A 825 -29.21 -22.31 -7.10
CA GLY A 825 -28.17 -22.51 -6.08
C GLY A 825 -27.09 -23.51 -6.51
N THR A 826 -26.76 -23.56 -7.80
CA THR A 826 -25.77 -24.49 -8.35
C THR A 826 -24.69 -23.76 -9.13
N ASP A 827 -23.56 -24.42 -9.35
CA ASP A 827 -22.45 -23.87 -10.13
C ASP A 827 -22.68 -24.07 -11.63
N LEU A 828 -22.02 -23.23 -12.43
CA LEU A 828 -22.13 -23.28 -13.88
C LEU A 828 -21.72 -24.64 -14.44
N ASP A 829 -20.75 -25.32 -13.83
CA ASP A 829 -20.27 -26.63 -14.27
C ASP A 829 -21.31 -27.73 -14.05
N ILE A 830 -22.01 -27.72 -12.91
CA ILE A 830 -23.10 -28.66 -12.63
C ILE A 830 -24.27 -28.39 -13.57
N LEU A 831 -24.60 -27.11 -13.81
CA LEU A 831 -25.64 -26.74 -14.78
C LEU A 831 -25.28 -27.23 -16.19
N LEU A 832 -24.02 -27.06 -16.63
CA LEU A 832 -23.56 -27.52 -17.93
C LEU A 832 -23.55 -29.05 -18.03
N LEU A 833 -23.15 -29.76 -16.97
CA LEU A 833 -23.21 -31.21 -16.91
C LEU A 833 -24.66 -31.72 -16.96
N ALA A 834 -25.59 -31.02 -16.31
CA ALA A 834 -27.01 -31.32 -16.40
C ALA A 834 -27.55 -31.09 -17.82
N VAL A 835 -27.19 -29.98 -18.46
CA VAL A 835 -27.52 -29.70 -19.86
C VAL A 835 -26.96 -30.78 -20.79
N TYR A 836 -25.73 -31.24 -20.53
CA TYR A 836 -25.11 -32.32 -21.28
C TYR A 836 -25.83 -33.65 -21.08
N ASN A 837 -26.22 -34.00 -19.85
CA ASN A 837 -27.05 -35.18 -19.58
C ASN A 837 -28.42 -35.10 -20.28
N VAL A 838 -29.06 -33.94 -20.29
CA VAL A 838 -30.33 -33.73 -21.02
C VAL A 838 -30.13 -33.89 -22.54
N LEU A 839 -29.00 -33.42 -23.08
CA LEU A 839 -28.65 -33.64 -24.48
C LEU A 839 -28.49 -35.13 -24.77
N LEU A 840 -27.73 -35.86 -23.96
CA LEU A 840 -27.54 -37.30 -24.13
C LEU A 840 -28.86 -38.05 -24.02
N PHE A 841 -29.72 -37.74 -23.05
CA PHE A 841 -31.06 -38.28 -22.95
C PHE A 841 -31.90 -38.02 -24.22
N LYS A 842 -31.84 -36.81 -24.79
CA LYS A 842 -32.56 -36.50 -26.03
C LYS A 842 -32.06 -37.32 -27.21
N LEU A 843 -30.76 -37.57 -27.29
CA LEU A 843 -30.12 -38.30 -28.38
C LEU A 843 -30.32 -39.81 -28.28
N THR A 844 -30.22 -40.38 -27.08
CA THR A 844 -30.23 -41.85 -26.90
C THR A 844 -31.54 -42.39 -26.35
N ARG A 845 -32.39 -41.52 -25.77
CA ARG A 845 -33.59 -41.88 -24.99
C ARG A 845 -33.29 -42.80 -23.80
N GLN A 846 -32.04 -42.85 -23.35
CA GLN A 846 -31.65 -43.61 -22.16
C GLN A 846 -31.85 -42.76 -20.91
N GLU A 847 -32.57 -43.31 -19.92
CA GLU A 847 -32.80 -42.64 -18.63
C GLU A 847 -31.63 -42.83 -17.66
N ASP A 848 -30.84 -43.90 -17.84
CA ASP A 848 -29.67 -44.22 -17.02
C ASP A 848 -28.39 -43.96 -17.83
N ILE A 849 -27.72 -42.84 -17.53
CA ILE A 849 -26.59 -42.30 -18.27
C ILE A 849 -25.42 -42.07 -17.30
N ILE A 850 -24.26 -42.66 -17.62
CA ILE A 850 -23.02 -42.44 -16.86
C ILE A 850 -22.12 -41.51 -17.66
N VAL A 851 -21.82 -40.34 -17.08
CA VAL A 851 -20.86 -39.37 -17.62
C VAL A 851 -19.64 -39.32 -16.71
N GLY A 852 -18.47 -39.68 -17.23
CA GLY A 852 -17.22 -39.53 -16.51
C GLY A 852 -16.75 -38.07 -16.53
N CYS A 853 -16.55 -37.48 -15.36
CA CYS A 853 -15.93 -36.16 -15.21
C CYS A 853 -14.53 -36.32 -14.59
N PRO A 854 -13.46 -35.78 -15.20
CA PRO A 854 -12.15 -35.74 -14.57
C PRO A 854 -12.17 -34.71 -13.42
N SER A 855 -12.44 -35.20 -12.21
CA SER A 855 -12.34 -34.51 -10.90
C SER A 855 -13.10 -33.18 -10.75
N LEU A 856 -14.19 -33.21 -9.97
CA LEU A 856 -14.82 -32.04 -9.35
C LEU A 856 -13.91 -31.47 -8.26
N ASP A 857 -13.16 -30.40 -8.55
CA ASP A 857 -12.69 -29.47 -7.53
C ASP A 857 -13.91 -28.62 -7.12
N PHE A 858 -14.50 -28.92 -5.95
CA PHE A 858 -15.54 -28.08 -5.37
C PHE A 858 -14.90 -26.78 -4.85
N HIS A 859 -14.82 -25.77 -5.71
CA HIS A 859 -14.51 -24.40 -5.31
C HIS A 859 -15.54 -23.44 -5.91
N SER A 860 -16.51 -23.07 -5.07
CA SER A 860 -17.40 -21.93 -5.24
C SER A 860 -16.59 -20.62 -5.15
N ASN A 861 -16.82 -19.70 -6.07
CA ASN A 861 -16.55 -18.26 -5.93
C ASN A 861 -17.80 -17.54 -5.44
#